data_AF-A0AAN6M065-F1
#
_entry.id   AF-A0AAN6M065-F1
#
_cell.length_a   1.000
_cell.length_b   1.000
_cell.length_c   1.000
_cell.angle_alpha   90.00
_cell.angle_beta   90.00
_cell.angle_gamma   90.00
#
_symmetry.space_group_name_H-M   'P 1'
#
loop_
_entity.id
_entity.type
_entity.pdbx_description
1 polymer ?
#
loop_
_entity_poly.entity_id
_entity_poly.type
_entity_poly.pdbx_seq_one_letter_code
_entity_poly.pdbx_strand_id
1 'polypeptide(L)'
;MLITFLSVVALALPALAGMNKTGSLCTVTPSGSKDDSGYIMDAFKQCGQNGQIEITEGDYTIAKVMDVLNLKNCDISIKGKLTWNDDISYWTKNSIGVTYAQRSTAFRLGGDTFSIRGHGQALFNGNGQKWYDVNKNGSNMAGRPISLTLWKAKNVFIDGITWRQTQFWHTFVAYSENVTMTNLDMNATSTSQWNTVNTDGFDSWNSKDIVIKNWVVKCGDDCISIKGNSSNVYVKNVTCYESGAACIGSLGNNAIDYVDNILFEDFTAIHSSNAAWIKTYPGQGHVRNVTFRNFHFQDVNQPIYISPCIYSYSNCDSSRLKISDVTWENVTGAQVQHKVARFSANVTRRSAHSSQTVRVSEFQNLPPSPNKSSRNPRDVSAPPLACFVGKLRPNVRASLTSARLLPGTMPSAGNEYAAEQLKNQGNLHFKNQEYEQAEQLYGQAIQKNSKNPLLFTNRANARLKLEKWEGVINDCLASIELMTENMKAYFYLAQAQIAINHPNEALSSALRAYDLCVNSSQQTSNAATISALVTRCKKAKWDIRERDRIRRRKGLLAELETSLETQHKADMDGIDARLEAGEIGRVEAMEEKQDIRTEFEQKRDDLRTAFALSDPENLEIREVPDYLIDGITFEVMNDPVVTKNGRSYERATIIEHLKRSATDPLTREPLTIKELRPNIALKEACTEFMEKNKGWVYECEDGEMDSDPRWAHLSCGREDFEET
;
A
#
# COMPACT_ATOMS: atom_id res chain seq x y z
N MET A 1 17.99 -9.20 86.45
CA MET A 1 18.04 -10.20 85.36
C MET A 1 18.57 -9.50 84.13
N LEU A 2 19.87 -9.68 83.84
CA LEU A 2 20.49 -9.25 82.58
C LEU A 2 20.10 -10.28 81.50
N ILE A 3 19.46 -9.85 80.42
CA ILE A 3 19.45 -10.62 79.16
C ILE A 3 19.78 -9.66 78.02
N THR A 4 21.01 -9.82 77.56
CA THR A 4 21.68 -9.45 76.31
C THR A 4 20.79 -9.16 75.10
N PHE A 5 20.97 -7.98 74.50
CA PHE A 5 20.70 -7.74 73.07
C PHE A 5 21.89 -8.28 72.26
N LEU A 6 21.70 -9.37 71.52
CA LEU A 6 22.63 -9.81 70.48
C LEU A 6 22.33 -9.03 69.19
N SER A 7 23.21 -8.11 68.84
CA SER A 7 23.25 -7.49 67.51
C SER A 7 23.76 -8.51 66.49
N VAL A 8 22.87 -9.06 65.66
CA VAL A 8 23.28 -9.81 64.46
C VAL A 8 23.67 -8.80 63.39
N VAL A 9 24.98 -8.55 63.29
CA VAL A 9 25.56 -7.88 62.12
C VAL A 9 25.44 -8.84 60.96
N ALA A 10 24.46 -8.61 60.08
CA ALA A 10 24.44 -9.24 58.77
C ALA A 10 25.64 -8.71 57.98
N LEU A 11 26.72 -9.50 57.95
CA LEU A 11 27.83 -9.32 57.00
C LEU A 11 27.25 -9.51 55.60
N ALA A 12 26.85 -8.41 54.96
CA ALA A 12 26.68 -8.35 53.52
C ALA A 12 28.05 -8.65 52.91
N LEU A 13 28.24 -9.89 52.44
CA LEU A 13 29.33 -10.22 51.53
C LEU A 13 29.25 -9.22 50.37
N PRO A 14 30.32 -8.47 50.07
CA PRO A 14 30.29 -7.57 48.93
C PRO A 14 30.02 -8.42 47.69
N ALA A 15 28.97 -8.09 46.95
CA ALA A 15 28.79 -8.62 45.61
C ALA A 15 30.11 -8.38 44.86
N LEU A 16 30.74 -9.46 44.39
CA LEU A 16 31.98 -9.38 43.63
C LEU A 16 31.70 -8.55 42.37
N ALA A 17 32.06 -7.28 42.42
CA ALA A 17 32.04 -6.36 41.29
C ALA A 17 32.84 -6.96 40.13
N GLY A 18 32.21 -7.11 38.96
CA GLY A 18 32.86 -7.63 37.75
C GLY A 18 32.18 -8.88 37.17
N MET A 19 32.94 -9.70 36.45
CA MET A 19 32.46 -10.90 35.75
C MET A 19 32.83 -12.17 36.53
N ASN A 20 31.83 -13.02 36.81
CA ASN A 20 32.00 -14.33 37.43
C ASN A 20 31.45 -15.43 36.53
N LYS A 21 32.16 -16.55 36.42
CA LYS A 21 31.76 -17.70 35.61
C LYS A 21 31.44 -18.90 36.48
N THR A 22 30.24 -19.47 36.32
CA THR A 22 29.79 -20.71 36.97
C THR A 22 29.34 -21.70 35.90
N GLY A 23 30.16 -22.71 35.60
CA GLY A 23 29.88 -23.65 34.51
C GLY A 23 29.85 -22.95 33.15
N SER A 24 28.72 -23.02 32.45
CA SER A 24 28.50 -22.33 31.16
C SER A 24 27.82 -20.95 31.30
N LEU A 25 27.53 -20.51 32.52
CA LEU A 25 26.94 -19.20 32.81
C LEU A 25 28.02 -18.19 33.20
N CYS A 26 28.03 -17.03 32.55
CA CYS A 26 28.81 -15.86 32.95
C CYS A 26 27.86 -14.78 33.46
N THR A 27 28.01 -14.40 34.72
CA THR A 27 27.24 -13.32 35.36
C THR A 27 28.12 -12.09 35.48
N VAL A 28 27.66 -10.96 34.96
CA VAL A 28 28.35 -9.66 35.01
C VAL A 28 27.59 -8.74 35.95
N THR A 29 28.24 -8.25 36.99
CA THR A 29 27.71 -7.24 37.91
C THR A 29 28.37 -5.89 37.64
N PRO A 30 27.66 -4.76 37.85
CA PRO A 30 28.24 -3.45 37.59
C PRO A 30 29.39 -3.19 38.57
N SER A 31 30.51 -2.71 38.06
CA SER A 31 31.69 -2.50 38.91
C SER A 31 31.63 -1.20 39.72
N GLY A 32 30.72 -0.29 39.37
CA GLY A 32 30.73 1.09 39.85
C GLY A 32 31.94 1.89 39.35
N SER A 33 32.71 1.35 38.41
CA SER A 33 33.89 1.99 37.83
C SER A 33 33.51 2.90 36.65
N LYS A 34 34.53 3.48 36.01
CA LYS A 34 34.36 4.32 34.82
C LYS A 34 34.19 3.50 33.53
N ASP A 35 34.39 2.17 33.55
CA ASP A 35 34.30 1.33 32.35
C ASP A 35 34.04 -0.15 32.70
N ASP A 36 32.85 -0.63 32.37
CA ASP A 36 32.42 -2.02 32.52
C ASP A 36 32.55 -2.84 31.22
N SER A 37 32.93 -2.20 30.10
CA SER A 37 32.98 -2.86 28.79
C SER A 37 33.89 -4.10 28.80
N GLY A 38 35.00 -4.07 29.54
CA GLY A 38 35.92 -5.20 29.68
C GLY A 38 35.26 -6.44 30.29
N TYR A 39 34.49 -6.27 31.38
CA TYR A 39 33.81 -7.39 32.04
C TYR A 39 32.73 -8.03 31.16
N ILE A 40 32.01 -7.19 30.40
CA ILE A 40 31.01 -7.65 29.43
C ILE A 40 31.68 -8.43 28.29
N MET A 41 32.79 -7.90 27.75
CA MET A 41 33.56 -8.58 26.70
C MET A 41 34.16 -9.90 27.20
N ASP A 42 34.61 -9.98 28.44
CA ASP A 42 35.11 -11.21 29.05
C ASP A 42 34.00 -12.27 29.18
N ALA A 43 32.78 -11.87 29.53
CA ALA A 43 31.63 -12.78 29.55
C ALA A 43 31.32 -13.34 28.16
N PHE A 44 31.30 -12.48 27.14
CA PHE A 44 31.13 -12.91 25.75
C PHE A 44 32.23 -13.87 25.30
N LYS A 45 33.48 -13.59 25.66
CA LYS A 45 34.62 -14.46 25.33
C LYS A 45 34.52 -15.83 25.99
N GLN A 46 34.07 -15.89 27.25
CA GLN A 46 34.12 -17.12 28.05
C GLN A 46 32.85 -17.97 27.99
N CYS A 47 31.69 -17.37 27.71
CA CYS A 47 30.39 -18.04 27.70
C CYS A 47 29.59 -17.83 26.40
N GLY A 48 30.15 -17.14 25.40
CA GLY A 48 29.51 -16.94 24.09
C GLY A 48 29.38 -18.20 23.22
N GLN A 49 29.86 -19.35 23.68
CA GLN A 49 29.77 -20.65 23.00
C GLN A 49 29.00 -21.65 23.88
N ASN A 50 27.84 -22.13 23.42
CA ASN A 50 27.00 -23.10 24.13
C ASN A 50 26.77 -22.72 25.61
N GLY A 51 26.49 -21.44 25.85
CA GLY A 51 26.52 -20.87 27.18
C GLY A 51 25.54 -19.73 27.37
N GLN A 52 25.55 -19.18 28.57
CA GLN A 52 24.62 -18.16 29.00
C GLN A 52 25.39 -16.96 29.55
N ILE A 53 24.87 -15.77 29.28
CA ILE A 53 25.43 -14.52 29.79
C ILE A 53 24.32 -13.76 30.49
N GLU A 54 24.52 -13.42 31.76
CA GLU A 54 23.59 -12.60 32.53
C GLU A 54 24.27 -11.30 32.94
N ILE A 55 23.80 -10.19 32.36
CA ILE A 55 24.12 -8.84 32.84
C ILE A 55 23.05 -8.48 33.86
N THR A 56 23.44 -8.43 35.13
CA THR A 56 22.51 -8.21 36.25
C THR A 56 21.95 -6.78 36.25
N GLU A 57 21.00 -6.52 37.16
CA GLU A 57 20.51 -5.17 37.41
C GLU A 57 21.64 -4.24 37.87
N GLY A 58 21.53 -2.96 37.50
CA GLY A 58 22.41 -1.88 37.93
C GLY A 58 22.96 -1.03 36.78
N ASP A 59 23.77 -0.03 37.12
CA ASP A 59 24.30 0.95 36.18
C ASP A 59 25.69 0.54 35.67
N TYR A 60 25.79 0.29 34.36
CA TYR A 60 27.02 -0.06 33.66
C TYR A 60 27.49 1.11 32.80
N THR A 61 28.77 1.47 32.90
CA THR A 61 29.38 2.47 32.02
C THR A 61 30.11 1.78 30.88
N ILE A 62 29.71 2.02 29.63
CA ILE A 62 30.38 1.51 28.44
C ILE A 62 31.32 2.58 27.91
N ALA A 63 32.63 2.43 28.12
CA ALA A 63 33.63 3.40 27.68
C ALA A 63 34.45 2.96 26.45
N LYS A 64 34.25 1.72 25.97
CA LYS A 64 34.94 1.17 24.80
C LYS A 64 33.99 0.46 23.86
N VAL A 65 34.42 0.35 22.60
CA VAL A 65 33.73 -0.46 21.60
C VAL A 65 33.68 -1.93 21.99
N MET A 66 32.60 -2.61 21.62
CA MET A 66 32.40 -4.04 21.85
C MET A 66 32.22 -4.73 20.49
N ASP A 67 33.04 -5.73 20.19
CA ASP A 67 33.03 -6.45 18.90
C ASP A 67 33.06 -7.96 19.16
N VAL A 68 31.92 -8.63 18.98
CA VAL A 68 31.76 -10.06 19.27
C VAL A 68 31.13 -10.73 18.06
N LEU A 69 31.94 -11.41 17.24
CA LEU A 69 31.50 -11.92 15.93
C LEU A 69 31.34 -13.44 15.86
N ASN A 70 31.56 -14.14 16.97
CA ASN A 70 31.65 -15.59 16.99
C ASN A 70 30.59 -16.26 17.87
N LEU A 71 29.51 -15.59 18.28
CA LEU A 71 28.49 -16.20 19.16
C LEU A 71 27.97 -17.52 18.58
N LYS A 72 27.78 -18.52 19.43
CA LYS A 72 27.21 -19.79 19.00
C LYS A 72 26.35 -20.41 20.09
N ASN A 73 25.08 -20.66 19.79
CA ASN A 73 24.11 -21.26 20.72
C ASN A 73 24.19 -20.59 22.11
N CYS A 74 23.97 -19.28 22.15
CA CYS A 74 24.17 -18.46 23.35
C CYS A 74 22.92 -17.68 23.74
N ASP A 75 22.54 -17.75 25.01
CA ASP A 75 21.45 -16.95 25.57
C ASP A 75 21.98 -15.80 26.43
N ILE A 76 21.62 -14.58 26.07
CA ILE A 76 22.06 -13.36 26.73
C ILE A 76 20.87 -12.72 27.42
N SER A 77 20.89 -12.63 28.75
CA SER A 77 19.91 -11.94 29.57
C SER A 77 20.50 -10.62 30.05
N ILE A 78 19.82 -9.51 29.80
CA ILE A 78 20.23 -8.18 30.23
C ILE A 78 19.14 -7.59 31.13
N LYS A 79 19.53 -7.20 32.34
CA LYS A 79 18.65 -6.52 33.31
C LYS A 79 19.19 -5.14 33.71
N GLY A 80 20.42 -4.83 33.32
CA GLY A 80 21.12 -3.59 33.65
C GLY A 80 20.83 -2.43 32.70
N LYS A 81 21.26 -1.25 33.13
CA LYS A 81 21.33 -0.02 32.34
C LYS A 81 22.73 0.16 31.79
N LEU A 82 22.90 -0.02 30.48
CA LEU A 82 24.16 0.18 29.79
C LEU A 82 24.21 1.61 29.27
N THR A 83 25.06 2.45 29.86
CA THR A 83 25.25 3.85 29.46
C THR A 83 26.58 4.02 28.75
N TRP A 84 26.54 4.37 27.46
CA TRP A 84 27.74 4.74 26.72
C TRP A 84 28.23 6.11 27.20
N ASN A 85 29.53 6.23 27.46
CA ASN A 85 30.08 7.52 27.88
C ASN A 85 30.03 8.56 26.74
N ASP A 86 30.17 9.82 27.09
CA ASP A 86 30.08 10.96 26.17
C ASP A 86 31.46 11.44 25.66
N ASP A 87 32.47 10.55 25.65
CA ASP A 87 33.80 10.85 25.10
C ASP A 87 33.78 10.80 23.57
N ILE A 88 33.25 11.86 22.97
CA ILE A 88 33.16 12.02 21.51
C ILE A 88 34.53 11.85 20.83
N SER A 89 35.63 12.30 21.47
CA SER A 89 36.98 12.17 20.91
C SER A 89 37.42 10.71 20.83
N TYR A 90 37.09 9.90 21.84
CA TYR A 90 37.32 8.46 21.79
C TYR A 90 36.48 7.81 20.69
N TRP A 91 35.15 7.99 20.70
CA TRP A 91 34.25 7.29 19.79
C TRP A 91 34.51 7.61 18.32
N THR A 92 34.79 8.88 18.01
CA THR A 92 35.10 9.30 16.63
C THR A 92 36.37 8.65 16.07
N LYS A 93 37.31 8.24 16.93
CA LYS A 93 38.57 7.58 16.55
C LYS A 93 38.53 6.05 16.62
N ASN A 94 37.68 5.49 17.47
CA ASN A 94 37.72 4.06 17.83
C ASN A 94 36.48 3.27 17.40
N SER A 95 35.38 3.93 17.02
CA SER A 95 34.17 3.26 16.54
C SER A 95 34.46 2.28 15.41
N ILE A 96 33.77 1.14 15.44
CA ILE A 96 34.03 0.02 14.54
C ILE A 96 33.43 0.32 13.17
N GLY A 97 34.23 0.31 12.11
CA GLY A 97 33.74 0.55 10.76
C GLY A 97 32.73 -0.52 10.30
N VAL A 98 31.61 -0.06 9.75
CA VAL A 98 30.69 -0.88 8.97
C VAL A 98 30.77 -0.42 7.51
N THR A 99 30.86 -1.35 6.57
CA THR A 99 31.18 -1.03 5.16
C THR A 99 30.13 -0.14 4.49
N TYR A 100 28.87 -0.23 4.94
CA TYR A 100 27.77 0.57 4.40
C TYR A 100 27.96 2.07 4.71
N ALA A 101 27.99 2.88 3.65
CA ALA A 101 28.06 4.35 3.69
C ALA A 101 29.17 4.93 4.61
N GLN A 102 30.25 4.18 4.82
CA GLN A 102 31.34 4.53 5.74
C GLN A 102 30.83 4.91 7.15
N ARG A 103 29.79 4.21 7.63
CA ARG A 103 29.27 4.37 8.99
C ARG A 103 30.14 3.58 9.98
N SER A 104 29.93 3.79 11.27
CA SER A 104 30.60 3.04 12.32
C SER A 104 29.64 2.67 13.44
N THR A 105 30.03 1.76 14.33
CA THR A 105 29.19 1.25 15.43
C THR A 105 29.95 1.14 16.75
N ALA A 106 29.23 1.24 17.86
CA ALA A 106 29.76 1.09 19.21
C ALA A 106 29.73 -0.37 19.69
N PHE A 107 28.71 -1.12 19.29
CA PHE A 107 28.55 -2.53 19.65
C PHE A 107 28.19 -3.35 18.41
N ARG A 108 29.04 -4.31 18.05
CA ARG A 108 28.82 -5.22 16.92
C ARG A 108 28.74 -6.66 17.40
N LEU A 109 27.65 -7.34 17.02
CA LEU A 109 27.37 -8.74 17.35
C LEU A 109 27.24 -9.59 16.08
N GLY A 110 27.81 -10.78 16.08
CA GLY A 110 27.75 -11.75 14.99
C GLY A 110 27.92 -13.18 15.51
N GLY A 111 27.55 -14.15 14.68
CA GLY A 111 27.53 -15.56 15.07
C GLY A 111 26.30 -16.31 14.56
N ASP A 112 26.07 -17.50 15.11
CA ASP A 112 24.98 -18.39 14.73
C ASP A 112 24.20 -18.84 15.97
N THR A 113 22.90 -18.59 15.97
CA THR A 113 21.96 -19.03 17.00
C THR A 113 22.25 -18.37 18.35
N PHE A 114 21.71 -17.18 18.58
CA PHE A 114 21.80 -16.54 19.88
C PHE A 114 20.58 -15.66 20.17
N SER A 115 20.30 -15.46 21.46
CA SER A 115 19.19 -14.63 21.91
C SER A 115 19.67 -13.51 22.83
N ILE A 116 19.00 -12.35 22.79
CA ILE A 116 19.19 -11.23 23.71
C ILE A 116 17.83 -10.87 24.30
N ARG A 117 17.65 -11.08 25.60
CA ARG A 117 16.40 -10.81 26.31
C ARG A 117 16.61 -9.73 27.36
N GLY A 118 15.84 -8.65 27.23
CA GLY A 118 15.88 -7.51 28.15
C GLY A 118 14.92 -7.59 29.32
N HIS A 119 13.97 -8.53 29.29
CA HIS A 119 12.99 -8.76 30.37
C HIS A 119 12.19 -7.51 30.80
N GLY A 120 12.09 -6.49 29.94
CA GLY A 120 11.47 -5.20 30.27
C GLY A 120 12.31 -4.33 31.22
N GLN A 121 13.53 -4.74 31.55
CA GLN A 121 14.45 -4.05 32.48
C GLN A 121 15.66 -3.45 31.76
N ALA A 122 16.15 -4.10 30.69
CA ALA A 122 17.31 -3.64 29.95
C ALA A 122 17.11 -2.22 29.39
N LEU A 123 18.05 -1.34 29.72
CA LEU A 123 18.09 0.04 29.23
C LEU A 123 19.43 0.33 28.54
N PHE A 124 19.38 0.59 27.24
CA PHE A 124 20.53 1.03 26.47
C PHE A 124 20.46 2.54 26.33
N ASN A 125 21.36 3.25 27.02
CA ASN A 125 21.42 4.71 27.02
C ASN A 125 22.65 5.18 26.23
N GLY A 126 22.43 5.68 25.02
CA GLY A 126 23.52 6.16 24.16
C GLY A 126 24.15 7.47 24.63
N ASN A 127 23.56 8.17 25.61
CA ASN A 127 24.01 9.48 26.08
C ASN A 127 24.15 10.51 24.92
N GLY A 128 23.15 10.49 24.04
CA GLY A 128 23.14 11.14 22.73
C GLY A 128 23.10 12.68 22.72
N GLN A 129 22.71 13.34 23.80
CA GLN A 129 22.50 14.80 23.79
C GLN A 129 23.73 15.57 23.30
N LYS A 130 24.91 15.22 23.82
CA LYS A 130 26.17 15.84 23.42
C LYS A 130 26.48 15.62 21.94
N TRP A 131 26.10 14.47 21.39
CA TRP A 131 26.23 14.19 19.95
C TRP A 131 25.33 15.10 19.12
N TYR A 132 24.08 15.32 19.55
CA TYR A 132 23.16 16.21 18.85
C TYR A 132 23.67 17.66 18.86
N ASP A 133 24.20 18.11 20.00
CA ASP A 133 24.74 19.46 20.17
C ASP A 133 26.02 19.72 19.37
N VAL A 134 26.88 18.70 19.22
CA VAL A 134 28.08 18.78 18.38
C VAL A 134 27.71 18.70 16.90
N ASN A 135 26.71 17.90 16.55
CA ASN A 135 26.28 17.69 15.17
C ASN A 135 25.52 18.90 14.60
N LYS A 136 24.78 19.66 15.43
CA LYS A 136 24.10 20.91 15.05
C LYS A 136 23.23 20.82 13.79
N ASN A 137 22.35 19.82 13.75
CA ASN A 137 21.53 19.47 12.56
C ASN A 137 22.33 19.06 11.32
N GLY A 138 23.64 18.81 11.45
CA GLY A 138 24.44 18.16 10.43
C GLY A 138 23.90 16.77 10.11
N SER A 139 24.20 16.26 8.93
CA SER A 139 23.85 14.89 8.56
C SER A 139 24.90 13.91 9.13
N ASN A 140 25.52 13.12 8.26
CA ASN A 140 26.52 12.13 8.61
C ASN A 140 27.78 12.77 9.21
N MET A 141 28.11 12.36 10.44
CA MET A 141 29.38 12.66 11.10
C MET A 141 30.25 11.40 11.10
N ALA A 142 31.52 11.54 10.70
CA ALA A 142 32.46 10.42 10.71
C ALA A 142 32.73 9.95 12.14
N GLY A 143 32.66 8.64 12.36
CA GLY A 143 32.92 8.04 13.67
C GLY A 143 31.82 8.23 14.72
N ARG A 144 30.67 8.84 14.36
CA ARG A 144 29.45 8.87 15.19
C ARG A 144 28.81 7.48 15.15
N PRO A 145 28.81 6.73 16.27
CA PRO A 145 28.55 5.30 16.21
C PRO A 145 27.06 4.96 16.24
N ILE A 146 26.66 3.97 15.42
CA ILE A 146 25.42 3.19 15.57
C ILE A 146 25.47 2.45 16.90
N SER A 147 24.37 2.42 17.65
CA SER A 147 24.35 1.81 18.99
C SER A 147 24.58 0.30 18.95
N LEU A 148 23.79 -0.46 18.17
CA LEU A 148 23.97 -1.90 17.98
C LEU A 148 23.93 -2.30 16.51
N THR A 149 24.93 -3.05 16.06
CA THR A 149 24.96 -3.67 14.73
C THR A 149 24.96 -5.20 14.84
N LEU A 150 23.99 -5.86 14.21
CA LEU A 150 24.08 -7.29 13.89
C LEU A 150 24.85 -7.45 12.57
N TRP A 151 25.91 -8.25 12.60
CA TRP A 151 26.87 -8.38 11.52
C TRP A 151 27.18 -9.83 11.24
N LYS A 152 26.83 -10.31 10.05
CA LYS A 152 27.01 -11.72 9.68
C LYS A 152 26.39 -12.66 10.73
N ALA A 153 25.21 -12.28 11.24
CA ALA A 153 24.52 -13.02 12.27
C ALA A 153 23.45 -13.92 11.65
N LYS A 154 23.27 -15.12 12.19
CA LYS A 154 22.24 -16.06 11.77
C LYS A 154 21.41 -16.53 12.97
N ASN A 155 20.10 -16.69 12.79
CA ASN A 155 19.19 -17.24 13.81
C ASN A 155 19.22 -16.42 15.11
N VAL A 156 18.82 -15.15 15.02
CA VAL A 156 18.91 -14.19 16.13
C VAL A 156 17.52 -13.86 16.67
N PHE A 157 17.38 -13.85 17.99
CA PHE A 157 16.17 -13.36 18.66
C PHE A 157 16.50 -12.25 19.65
N ILE A 158 15.93 -11.06 19.49
CA ILE A 158 16.10 -9.92 20.41
C ILE A 158 14.73 -9.51 20.95
N ASP A 159 14.60 -9.34 22.26
CA ASP A 159 13.32 -9.03 22.88
C ASP A 159 13.43 -8.09 24.09
N GLY A 160 12.48 -7.16 24.19
CA GLY A 160 12.18 -6.47 25.46
C GLY A 160 13.26 -5.50 25.94
N ILE A 161 13.89 -4.75 25.04
CA ILE A 161 14.94 -3.77 25.36
C ILE A 161 14.42 -2.35 25.15
N THR A 162 14.73 -1.47 26.11
CA THR A 162 14.49 -0.03 26.01
C THR A 162 15.76 0.69 25.56
N TRP A 163 15.65 1.58 24.58
CA TRP A 163 16.71 2.44 24.08
C TRP A 163 16.39 3.91 24.32
N ARG A 164 17.36 4.65 24.84
CA ARG A 164 17.26 6.10 25.07
C ARG A 164 18.47 6.82 24.54
N GLN A 165 18.23 7.97 23.92
CA GLN A 165 19.26 8.94 23.56
C GLN A 165 20.40 8.30 22.76
N THR A 166 20.08 7.58 21.68
CA THR A 166 21.10 6.97 20.81
C THR A 166 22.05 8.02 20.23
N GLN A 167 23.32 7.67 20.02
CA GLN A 167 24.29 8.58 19.42
C GLN A 167 23.97 8.84 17.96
N PHE A 168 23.64 7.81 17.18
CA PHE A 168 23.31 7.82 15.74
C PHE A 168 22.11 6.88 15.52
N TRP A 169 22.12 5.98 14.52
CA TRP A 169 21.11 4.92 14.40
C TRP A 169 21.07 4.03 15.65
N HIS A 170 19.88 3.59 16.02
CA HIS A 170 19.69 2.65 17.13
C HIS A 170 20.21 1.27 16.73
N THR A 171 19.71 0.73 15.62
CA THR A 171 20.03 -0.64 15.20
C THR A 171 20.36 -0.75 13.71
N PHE A 172 21.32 -1.62 13.39
CA PHE A 172 21.68 -1.93 12.01
C PHE A 172 21.85 -3.44 11.83
N VAL A 173 21.17 -4.03 10.86
CA VAL A 173 21.26 -5.46 10.53
C VAL A 173 21.92 -5.63 9.17
N ALA A 174 23.14 -6.16 9.18
CA ALA A 174 24.00 -6.26 8.01
C ALA A 174 24.49 -7.69 7.77
N TYR A 175 24.43 -8.15 6.52
CA TYR A 175 24.89 -9.49 6.12
C TYR A 175 24.26 -10.64 6.94
N SER A 176 23.05 -10.44 7.45
CA SER A 176 22.44 -11.32 8.45
C SER A 176 21.20 -12.03 7.92
N GLU A 177 20.86 -13.18 8.51
CA GLU A 177 19.78 -14.05 8.08
C GLU A 177 18.97 -14.54 9.28
N ASN A 178 17.63 -14.60 9.15
CA ASN A 178 16.73 -15.11 10.19
C ASN A 178 16.88 -14.34 11.52
N VAL A 179 16.48 -13.06 11.50
CA VAL A 179 16.58 -12.15 12.64
C VAL A 179 15.18 -11.74 13.06
N THR A 180 14.81 -12.03 14.31
CA THR A 180 13.54 -11.60 14.92
C THR A 180 13.81 -10.64 16.06
N MET A 181 13.13 -9.49 16.05
CA MET A 181 13.28 -8.46 17.07
C MET A 181 11.91 -7.97 17.54
N THR A 182 11.61 -8.13 18.83
CA THR A 182 10.27 -7.88 19.39
C THR A 182 10.28 -6.98 20.61
N ASN A 183 9.17 -6.27 20.84
CA ASN A 183 8.92 -5.52 22.08
C ASN A 183 10.02 -4.47 22.39
N LEU A 184 10.40 -3.66 21.40
CA LEU A 184 11.44 -2.64 21.56
C LEU A 184 10.84 -1.23 21.70
N ASP A 185 11.38 -0.45 22.62
CA ASP A 185 11.00 0.94 22.85
C ASP A 185 12.22 1.84 22.68
N MET A 186 12.22 2.69 21.66
CA MET A 186 13.33 3.55 21.27
C MET A 186 12.93 5.02 21.33
N ASN A 187 13.75 5.87 21.95
CA ASN A 187 13.47 7.30 22.01
C ASN A 187 14.75 8.15 21.98
N ALA A 188 14.86 8.98 20.94
CA ALA A 188 15.81 10.08 20.83
C ALA A 188 15.05 11.41 20.87
N THR A 189 15.18 12.14 21.98
CA THR A 189 14.59 13.48 22.15
C THR A 189 15.68 14.44 22.58
N SER A 190 15.90 15.51 21.80
CA SER A 190 16.83 16.55 22.17
C SER A 190 16.21 17.52 23.19
N THR A 191 17.01 17.96 24.15
CA THR A 191 16.66 19.03 25.09
C THR A 191 17.23 20.39 24.69
N SER A 192 17.84 20.49 23.50
CA SER A 192 18.43 21.71 22.96
C SER A 192 17.72 22.15 21.67
N GLN A 193 18.17 23.25 21.07
CA GLN A 193 17.68 23.74 19.78
C GLN A 193 18.09 22.84 18.58
N TRP A 194 18.93 21.82 18.81
CA TRP A 194 19.42 20.92 17.78
C TRP A 194 18.58 19.63 17.75
N ASN A 195 18.22 19.17 16.57
CA ASN A 195 17.43 17.96 16.32
C ASN A 195 18.28 16.69 16.44
N THR A 196 17.60 15.55 16.60
CA THR A 196 18.18 14.21 16.69
C THR A 196 18.43 13.61 15.30
N VAL A 197 19.08 14.36 14.40
CA VAL A 197 19.28 13.97 13.00
C VAL A 197 20.02 12.61 12.89
N ASN A 198 19.54 11.76 11.97
CA ASN A 198 20.04 10.40 11.71
C ASN A 198 20.05 9.53 12.98
N THR A 199 18.93 9.51 13.71
CA THR A 199 18.72 8.61 14.86
C THR A 199 17.77 7.47 14.53
N ASP A 200 17.91 6.92 13.32
CA ASP A 200 17.06 5.89 12.73
C ASP A 200 16.79 4.74 13.72
N GLY A 201 15.57 4.19 13.72
CA GLY A 201 15.21 3.08 14.62
C GLY A 201 15.84 1.76 14.17
N PHE A 202 15.66 1.44 12.89
CA PHE A 202 16.18 0.23 12.28
C PHE A 202 16.64 0.46 10.85
N ASP A 203 17.81 -0.07 10.51
CA ASP A 203 18.30 -0.16 9.14
C ASP A 203 18.68 -1.61 8.80
N SER A 204 18.28 -2.11 7.63
CA SER A 204 18.79 -3.38 7.08
C SER A 204 19.68 -3.18 5.87
N TRP A 205 20.67 -4.05 5.66
CA TRP A 205 21.46 -4.07 4.42
C TRP A 205 22.04 -5.46 4.14
N ASN A 206 22.04 -5.92 2.89
CA ASN A 206 22.53 -7.27 2.53
C ASN A 206 21.98 -8.39 3.44
N SER A 207 20.71 -8.32 3.85
CA SER A 207 20.16 -9.21 4.88
C SER A 207 18.79 -9.74 4.50
N LYS A 208 18.41 -10.92 4.99
CA LYS A 208 17.12 -11.53 4.64
C LYS A 208 16.45 -12.22 5.82
N ASP A 209 15.15 -12.47 5.68
CA ASP A 209 14.33 -13.17 6.67
C ASP A 209 14.34 -12.42 8.01
N ILE A 210 13.77 -11.21 8.01
CA ILE A 210 13.77 -10.30 9.16
C ILE A 210 12.33 -10.09 9.65
N VAL A 211 12.12 -10.20 10.96
CA VAL A 211 10.83 -9.97 11.61
C VAL A 211 10.96 -8.89 12.69
N ILE A 212 10.14 -7.86 12.59
CA ILE A 212 10.05 -6.74 13.55
C ILE A 212 8.62 -6.68 14.07
N LYS A 213 8.41 -6.81 15.39
CA LYS A 213 7.07 -6.76 15.97
C LYS A 213 6.97 -5.99 17.28
N ASN A 214 5.89 -5.24 17.46
CA ASN A 214 5.56 -4.52 18.70
C ASN A 214 6.62 -3.49 19.09
N TRP A 215 6.90 -2.54 18.19
CA TRP A 215 7.90 -1.50 18.46
C TRP A 215 7.26 -0.13 18.67
N VAL A 216 7.87 0.66 19.53
CA VAL A 216 7.59 2.10 19.66
C VAL A 216 8.90 2.85 19.43
N VAL A 217 8.90 3.79 18.49
CA VAL A 217 10.11 4.50 18.09
C VAL A 217 9.83 6.00 18.01
N LYS A 218 10.63 6.80 18.71
CA LYS A 218 10.76 8.24 18.49
C LYS A 218 12.19 8.54 18.04
N CYS A 219 12.34 9.06 16.84
CA CYS A 219 13.64 9.36 16.24
C CYS A 219 13.57 10.61 15.37
N GLY A 220 14.73 11.12 14.93
CA GLY A 220 14.84 12.30 14.06
C GLY A 220 15.09 11.98 12.58
N ASP A 221 14.86 10.73 12.15
CA ASP A 221 15.01 10.25 10.76
C ASP A 221 14.11 9.01 10.54
N ASP A 222 14.42 8.09 9.62
CA ASP A 222 13.61 6.89 9.36
C ASP A 222 13.31 6.07 10.63
N CYS A 223 12.06 5.62 10.77
CA CYS A 223 11.70 4.73 11.88
C CYS A 223 12.21 3.31 11.59
N ILE A 224 11.82 2.77 10.44
CA ILE A 224 12.27 1.47 9.92
C ILE A 224 12.68 1.66 8.46
N SER A 225 13.93 1.35 8.13
CA SER A 225 14.50 1.62 6.82
C SER A 225 15.12 0.35 6.21
N ILE A 226 14.58 -0.08 5.07
CA ILE A 226 15.07 -1.26 4.35
C ILE A 226 16.03 -0.80 3.25
N LYS A 227 17.34 -1.01 3.43
CA LYS A 227 18.34 -0.67 2.41
C LYS A 227 18.57 -1.82 1.44
N GLY A 228 19.45 -1.57 0.47
CA GLY A 228 19.74 -2.45 -0.65
C GLY A 228 20.13 -3.88 -0.26
N ASN A 229 19.78 -4.79 -1.15
CA ASN A 229 20.00 -6.23 -1.05
C ASN A 229 19.36 -6.83 0.20
N SER A 230 18.16 -6.36 0.55
CA SER A 230 17.39 -6.92 1.64
C SER A 230 16.09 -7.56 1.14
N SER A 231 15.72 -8.72 1.66
CA SER A 231 14.51 -9.43 1.25
C SER A 231 13.80 -10.17 2.38
N ASN A 232 12.52 -10.49 2.18
CA ASN A 232 11.68 -11.21 3.14
C ASN A 232 11.67 -10.51 4.51
N VAL A 233 11.20 -9.26 4.55
CA VAL A 233 11.09 -8.48 5.78
C VAL A 233 9.63 -8.30 6.15
N TYR A 234 9.27 -8.69 7.37
CA TYR A 234 7.94 -8.51 7.93
C TYR A 234 7.97 -7.61 9.17
N VAL A 235 7.25 -6.50 9.08
CA VAL A 235 7.12 -5.50 10.13
C VAL A 235 5.66 -5.44 10.55
N LYS A 236 5.36 -5.70 11.83
CA LYS A 236 3.99 -5.69 12.36
C LYS A 236 3.88 -4.87 13.64
N ASN A 237 2.79 -4.10 13.79
CA ASN A 237 2.46 -3.41 15.05
C ASN A 237 3.60 -2.47 15.51
N VAL A 238 3.86 -1.43 14.72
CA VAL A 238 4.92 -0.46 14.99
C VAL A 238 4.33 0.94 15.06
N THR A 239 4.69 1.69 16.11
CA THR A 239 4.30 3.10 16.27
C THR A 239 5.52 4.01 16.22
N CYS A 240 5.52 4.99 15.31
CA CYS A 240 6.62 5.90 15.09
C CYS A 240 6.21 7.36 15.34
N TYR A 241 7.00 8.07 16.14
CA TYR A 241 6.80 9.47 16.49
C TYR A 241 7.90 10.35 15.91
N GLU A 242 7.52 11.50 15.35
CA GLU A 242 8.44 12.58 14.92
C GLU A 242 9.52 12.14 13.91
N SER A 243 9.20 11.13 13.08
CA SER A 243 10.20 10.37 12.30
C SER A 243 10.02 10.49 10.77
N GLY A 244 10.82 9.74 10.02
CA GLY A 244 10.64 9.38 8.60
C GLY A 244 9.67 8.20 8.39
N ALA A 245 9.21 7.57 9.47
CA ALA A 245 8.33 6.40 9.47
C ALA A 245 8.88 5.22 8.63
N ALA A 246 8.04 4.52 7.87
CA ALA A 246 8.44 3.34 7.09
C ALA A 246 9.14 3.76 5.78
N CYS A 247 10.38 3.30 5.58
CA CYS A 247 11.19 3.66 4.43
C CYS A 247 11.74 2.45 3.68
N ILE A 248 11.66 2.48 2.34
CA ILE A 248 12.50 1.66 1.46
C ILE A 248 13.57 2.56 0.86
N GLY A 249 14.83 2.31 1.21
CA GLY A 249 16.01 2.97 0.67
C GLY A 249 16.82 3.82 1.66
N SER A 250 17.76 4.64 1.19
CA SER A 250 18.00 4.94 -0.22
C SER A 250 18.67 3.80 -0.99
N LEU A 251 18.28 3.64 -2.25
CA LEU A 251 18.77 2.57 -3.14
C LEU A 251 19.40 3.14 -4.41
N GLY A 252 20.37 2.43 -4.98
CA GLY A 252 20.91 2.69 -6.32
C GLY A 252 21.99 3.76 -6.38
N ASN A 253 22.64 4.11 -5.25
CA ASN A 253 23.72 5.09 -5.23
C ASN A 253 25.06 4.48 -5.67
N ASN A 254 25.39 4.54 -6.95
CA ASN A 254 26.60 3.91 -7.51
C ASN A 254 26.73 2.41 -7.20
N ALA A 255 25.61 1.77 -6.88
CA ALA A 255 25.47 0.35 -6.58
C ALA A 255 24.22 -0.19 -7.29
N ILE A 256 24.19 -1.49 -7.54
CA ILE A 256 23.00 -2.20 -7.99
C ILE A 256 22.35 -2.78 -6.73
N ASP A 257 21.17 -2.27 -6.38
CA ASP A 257 20.48 -2.63 -5.14
C ASP A 257 19.15 -3.32 -5.44
N TYR A 258 18.91 -4.44 -4.75
CA TYR A 258 17.66 -5.21 -4.86
C TYR A 258 16.88 -5.21 -3.54
N VAL A 259 15.59 -4.97 -3.60
CA VAL A 259 14.67 -5.13 -2.46
C VAL A 259 13.46 -5.91 -2.91
N ASP A 260 13.18 -7.04 -2.24
CA ASP A 260 12.12 -7.97 -2.59
C ASP A 260 11.33 -8.40 -1.36
N ASN A 261 10.01 -8.55 -1.48
CA ASN A 261 9.13 -9.19 -0.49
C ASN A 261 9.17 -8.50 0.87
N ILE A 262 8.63 -7.29 0.94
CA ILE A 262 8.55 -6.50 2.17
C ILE A 262 7.09 -6.30 2.55
N LEU A 263 6.73 -6.60 3.79
CA LEU A 263 5.40 -6.35 4.33
C LEU A 263 5.49 -5.51 5.59
N PHE A 264 4.92 -4.31 5.54
CA PHE A 264 4.58 -3.52 6.71
C PHE A 264 3.09 -3.68 6.98
N GLU A 265 2.72 -4.05 8.21
CA GLU A 265 1.34 -4.28 8.64
C GLU A 265 1.09 -3.67 10.02
N ASP A 266 -0.08 -3.08 10.23
CA ASP A 266 -0.47 -2.44 11.50
C ASP A 266 0.57 -1.38 11.95
N PHE A 267 0.70 -0.33 11.16
CA PHE A 267 1.75 0.68 11.34
C PHE A 267 1.14 2.06 11.64
N THR A 268 1.63 2.73 12.68
CA THR A 268 1.14 4.05 13.10
C THR A 268 2.24 5.10 13.01
N ALA A 269 2.00 6.20 12.30
CA ALA A 269 2.94 7.33 12.16
C ALA A 269 2.35 8.62 12.73
N ILE A 270 2.99 9.23 13.74
CA ILE A 270 2.48 10.40 14.46
C ILE A 270 3.50 11.55 14.39
N HIS A 271 3.06 12.72 13.95
CA HIS A 271 3.90 13.92 13.79
C HIS A 271 5.14 13.67 12.90
N SER A 272 5.05 12.70 11.99
CA SER A 272 6.16 12.26 11.15
C SER A 272 6.21 13.01 9.82
N SER A 273 7.39 13.07 9.21
CA SER A 273 7.57 13.65 7.87
C SER A 273 6.82 12.86 6.80
N ASN A 274 6.82 11.53 6.91
CA ASN A 274 6.05 10.64 6.03
C ASN A 274 5.32 9.58 6.85
N ALA A 275 4.39 8.85 6.24
CA ALA A 275 3.87 7.59 6.82
C ALA A 275 4.59 6.39 6.20
N ALA A 276 4.70 6.36 4.87
CA ALA A 276 5.49 5.40 4.13
C ALA A 276 6.13 6.04 2.89
N TRP A 277 7.40 5.72 2.62
CA TRP A 277 8.08 6.27 1.44
C TRP A 277 9.16 5.38 0.84
N ILE A 278 9.33 5.49 -0.49
CA ILE A 278 10.35 4.79 -1.28
C ILE A 278 11.28 5.83 -1.88
N LYS A 279 12.58 5.74 -1.60
CA LYS A 279 13.59 6.71 -2.04
C LYS A 279 14.73 6.01 -2.79
N THR A 280 14.92 6.34 -4.06
CA THR A 280 15.99 5.76 -4.87
C THR A 280 16.75 6.85 -5.63
N TYR A 281 18.04 6.63 -5.85
CA TYR A 281 18.86 7.41 -6.76
C TYR A 281 18.55 7.02 -8.22
N PRO A 282 19.00 7.82 -9.21
CA PRO A 282 19.07 7.41 -10.61
C PRO A 282 20.09 6.29 -10.79
N GLY A 283 19.72 5.07 -10.39
CA GLY A 283 20.62 3.92 -10.25
C GLY A 283 20.13 2.70 -11.01
N GLN A 284 20.62 1.51 -10.62
CA GLN A 284 20.22 0.22 -11.19
C GLN A 284 19.70 -0.70 -10.07
N GLY A 285 18.92 -1.71 -10.44
CA GLY A 285 18.34 -2.71 -9.51
C GLY A 285 16.82 -2.69 -9.51
N HIS A 286 16.19 -3.10 -8.41
CA HIS A 286 14.74 -3.03 -8.27
C HIS A 286 14.23 -2.98 -6.83
N VAL A 287 13.02 -2.47 -6.68
CA VAL A 287 12.12 -2.66 -5.55
C VAL A 287 10.90 -3.42 -6.06
N ARG A 288 10.60 -4.58 -5.48
CA ARG A 288 9.52 -5.45 -5.93
C ARG A 288 8.77 -6.07 -4.76
N ASN A 289 7.45 -6.22 -4.91
CA ASN A 289 6.58 -6.91 -3.95
C ASN A 289 6.68 -6.29 -2.54
N VAL A 290 6.28 -5.02 -2.44
CA VAL A 290 6.28 -4.27 -1.19
C VAL A 290 4.85 -3.90 -0.83
N THR A 291 4.40 -4.28 0.36
CA THR A 291 3.05 -3.99 0.84
C THR A 291 3.08 -3.16 2.12
N PHE A 292 2.32 -2.07 2.14
CA PHE A 292 2.03 -1.24 3.29
C PHE A 292 0.55 -1.39 3.63
N ARG A 293 0.23 -2.19 4.65
CA ARG A 293 -1.14 -2.56 5.03
C ARG A 293 -1.51 -2.01 6.42
N ASN A 294 -2.75 -1.58 6.59
CA ASN A 294 -3.28 -1.08 7.87
C ASN A 294 -2.42 0.04 8.45
N PHE A 295 -2.21 1.09 7.65
CA PHE A 295 -1.45 2.26 8.07
C PHE A 295 -2.37 3.31 8.68
N HIS A 296 -2.04 3.74 9.89
CA HIS A 296 -2.67 4.87 10.55
C HIS A 296 -1.69 6.03 10.64
N PHE A 297 -2.13 7.25 10.34
CA PHE A 297 -1.26 8.42 10.48
C PHE A 297 -1.96 9.62 11.11
N GLN A 298 -1.21 10.40 11.89
CA GLN A 298 -1.69 11.61 12.56
C GLN A 298 -0.68 12.74 12.40
N ASP A 299 -1.14 13.88 11.89
CA ASP A 299 -0.35 15.08 11.63
C ASP A 299 0.95 14.78 10.87
N VAL A 300 0.86 13.94 9.85
CA VAL A 300 1.97 13.61 8.95
C VAL A 300 2.06 14.62 7.82
N ASN A 301 3.27 14.98 7.38
CA ASN A 301 3.43 15.92 6.26
C ASN A 301 3.03 15.29 4.91
N GLN A 302 3.60 14.12 4.57
CA GLN A 302 3.33 13.42 3.31
C GLN A 302 3.04 11.94 3.58
N PRO A 303 1.77 11.48 3.59
CA PRO A 303 1.45 10.10 3.91
C PRO A 303 2.17 9.09 3.01
N ILE A 304 2.12 9.29 1.69
CA ILE A 304 2.78 8.44 0.70
C ILE A 304 3.74 9.26 -0.17
N TYR A 305 5.01 8.85 -0.22
CA TYR A 305 6.00 9.49 -1.07
C TYR A 305 6.89 8.49 -1.82
N ILE A 306 6.94 8.59 -3.16
CA ILE A 306 7.86 7.79 -3.98
C ILE A 306 8.72 8.74 -4.80
N SER A 307 10.05 8.62 -4.63
CA SER A 307 11.03 9.38 -5.39
C SER A 307 12.07 8.45 -6.03
N PRO A 308 12.06 8.28 -7.37
CA PRO A 308 13.08 7.54 -8.09
C PRO A 308 14.36 8.35 -8.34
N CYS A 309 14.47 9.55 -7.76
CA CYS A 309 15.56 10.50 -8.00
C CYS A 309 15.86 11.35 -6.75
N ILE A 310 15.98 10.69 -5.60
CA ILE A 310 16.29 11.36 -4.35
C ILE A 310 17.72 11.93 -4.37
N TYR A 311 17.93 13.11 -3.76
CA TYR A 311 19.20 13.85 -3.63
C TYR A 311 19.87 14.36 -4.91
N SER A 312 19.74 13.70 -6.06
CA SER A 312 20.37 14.15 -7.30
C SER A 312 19.60 15.29 -7.98
N TYR A 313 18.26 15.23 -7.96
CA TYR A 313 17.32 16.19 -8.57
C TYR A 313 17.66 16.58 -10.03
N SER A 314 18.52 15.81 -10.69
CA SER A 314 19.07 16.00 -12.03
C SER A 314 19.35 14.62 -12.62
N ASN A 315 19.34 14.49 -13.96
CA ASN A 315 19.50 13.20 -14.66
C ASN A 315 18.53 12.10 -14.20
N CYS A 316 17.35 12.44 -13.69
CA CYS A 316 16.39 11.47 -13.17
C CYS A 316 15.91 10.45 -14.22
N ASP A 317 16.02 10.77 -15.52
CA ASP A 317 15.69 9.87 -16.64
C ASP A 317 16.74 8.78 -16.88
N SER A 318 17.93 8.89 -16.27
CA SER A 318 18.98 7.89 -16.35
C SER A 318 18.70 6.66 -15.48
N SER A 319 17.75 6.75 -14.54
CA SER A 319 17.43 5.63 -13.66
C SER A 319 17.06 4.38 -14.46
N ARG A 320 17.58 3.25 -14.02
CA ARG A 320 17.23 1.89 -14.46
C ARG A 320 16.71 1.04 -13.30
N LEU A 321 16.63 1.62 -12.10
CA LEU A 321 16.08 0.97 -10.93
C LEU A 321 14.56 0.94 -11.05
N LYS A 322 13.99 -0.27 -11.11
CA LYS A 322 12.54 -0.48 -11.29
C LYS A 322 11.84 -0.52 -9.94
N ILE A 323 10.67 0.11 -9.85
CA ILE A 323 9.77 -0.01 -8.69
C ILE A 323 8.49 -0.67 -9.20
N SER A 324 8.20 -1.89 -8.77
CA SER A 324 7.04 -2.67 -9.22
C SER A 324 6.37 -3.41 -8.08
N ASP A 325 5.10 -3.77 -8.25
CA ASP A 325 4.29 -4.53 -7.29
C ASP A 325 4.33 -3.92 -5.88
N VAL A 326 4.08 -2.62 -5.81
CA VAL A 326 3.96 -1.92 -4.54
C VAL A 326 2.50 -1.66 -4.22
N THR A 327 2.05 -2.07 -3.05
CA THR A 327 0.66 -1.98 -2.61
C THR A 327 0.55 -1.18 -1.33
N TRP A 328 -0.35 -0.20 -1.30
CA TRP A 328 -0.85 0.45 -0.09
C TRP A 328 -2.29 -0.02 0.11
N GLU A 329 -2.59 -0.58 1.27
CA GLU A 329 -3.89 -1.18 1.58
C GLU A 329 -4.36 -0.68 2.94
N ASN A 330 -5.60 -0.15 3.02
CA ASN A 330 -6.19 0.35 4.27
C ASN A 330 -5.30 1.40 4.95
N VAL A 331 -5.18 2.57 4.32
CA VAL A 331 -4.34 3.69 4.78
C VAL A 331 -5.24 4.84 5.22
N THR A 332 -5.27 5.15 6.50
CA THR A 332 -6.22 6.11 7.08
C THR A 332 -5.53 7.09 8.02
N GLY A 333 -5.90 8.37 8.00
CA GLY A 333 -5.27 9.33 8.89
C GLY A 333 -5.44 10.79 8.50
N ALA A 334 -4.91 11.70 9.32
CA ALA A 334 -4.94 13.14 9.07
C ALA A 334 -3.54 13.66 8.70
N GLN A 335 -3.45 14.44 7.61
CA GLN A 335 -2.21 15.07 7.15
C GLN A 335 -2.19 16.58 7.44
N VAL A 336 -0.99 17.16 7.48
CA VAL A 336 -0.79 18.62 7.69
C VAL A 336 -0.68 19.38 6.36
N GLN A 337 -0.18 18.75 5.29
CA GLN A 337 -0.03 19.40 3.97
C GLN A 337 -1.14 19.00 3.00
N HIS A 338 -1.43 19.82 1.98
CA HIS A 338 -2.49 19.56 1.00
C HIS A 338 -2.22 18.40 0.01
N LYS A 339 -1.08 17.69 0.12
CA LYS A 339 -0.66 16.66 -0.84
C LYS A 339 -0.69 15.27 -0.22
N VAL A 340 -1.75 14.52 -0.57
CA VAL A 340 -2.06 13.17 -0.07
C VAL A 340 -1.02 12.12 -0.50
N ALA A 341 -0.61 12.17 -1.76
CA ALA A 341 0.43 11.29 -2.31
C ALA A 341 1.29 12.08 -3.30
N ARG A 342 2.60 11.85 -3.28
CA ARG A 342 3.53 12.46 -4.24
C ARG A 342 4.31 11.39 -4.98
N PHE A 343 4.00 11.25 -6.26
CA PHE A 343 4.77 10.47 -7.22
C PHE A 343 5.60 11.43 -8.08
N SER A 344 6.92 11.25 -8.15
CA SER A 344 7.73 12.06 -9.07
C SER A 344 7.47 11.65 -10.53
N ALA A 345 7.45 12.62 -11.46
CA ALA A 345 7.01 12.48 -12.86
C ALA A 345 7.74 11.40 -13.70
N ASN A 346 8.85 10.86 -13.19
CA ASN A 346 9.60 9.78 -13.85
C ASN A 346 9.06 8.38 -13.55
N VAL A 347 8.24 8.22 -12.51
CA VAL A 347 7.41 7.01 -12.31
C VAL A 347 6.33 6.93 -13.40
N THR A 348 5.89 8.07 -13.95
CA THR A 348 4.80 8.16 -14.92
C THR A 348 5.21 8.24 -16.40
N ARG A 349 6.49 8.49 -16.74
CA ARG A 349 6.92 8.81 -18.13
C ARG A 349 7.66 7.69 -18.90
N ARG A 350 8.02 6.56 -18.27
CA ARG A 350 8.65 5.41 -18.96
C ARG A 350 7.93 4.07 -18.70
N SER A 351 6.60 4.13 -18.61
CA SER A 351 5.72 2.97 -18.43
C SER A 351 5.37 2.22 -19.73
N ALA A 352 5.97 2.54 -20.87
CA ALA A 352 5.58 1.94 -22.14
C ALA A 352 6.00 0.46 -22.31
N HIS A 353 7.00 -0.06 -21.56
CA HIS A 353 7.54 -1.42 -21.81
C HIS A 353 7.96 -2.24 -20.55
N SER A 354 7.52 -1.89 -19.34
CA SER A 354 7.64 -2.81 -18.19
C SER A 354 6.63 -2.48 -17.10
N SER A 355 5.89 -3.48 -16.65
CA SER A 355 4.88 -3.48 -15.59
C SER A 355 5.37 -2.87 -14.26
N GLN A 356 5.25 -1.56 -14.11
CA GLN A 356 5.40 -0.89 -12.81
C GLN A 356 4.00 -0.71 -12.21
N THR A 357 3.65 -1.61 -11.28
CA THR A 357 2.34 -1.58 -10.62
C THR A 357 2.45 -0.96 -9.24
N VAL A 358 1.89 0.24 -9.07
CA VAL A 358 1.67 0.87 -7.75
C VAL A 358 0.16 0.87 -7.51
N ARG A 359 -0.31 0.15 -6.50
CA ARG A 359 -1.73 0.03 -6.14
C ARG A 359 -1.99 0.74 -4.82
N VAL A 360 -3.03 1.55 -4.75
CA VAL A 360 -3.50 2.17 -3.51
C VAL A 360 -4.98 1.81 -3.34
N SER A 361 -5.31 1.02 -2.32
CA SER A 361 -6.68 0.66 -1.97
C SER A 361 -7.03 1.22 -0.59
N GLU A 362 -8.25 1.75 -0.47
CA GLU A 362 -8.80 2.29 0.78
C GLU A 362 -7.93 3.36 1.46
N PHE A 363 -7.67 4.45 0.73
CA PHE A 363 -7.01 5.63 1.29
C PHE A 363 -8.06 6.63 1.82
N GLN A 364 -8.07 6.90 3.12
CA GLN A 364 -8.94 7.91 3.73
C GLN A 364 -8.11 9.02 4.40
N ASN A 365 -8.14 10.22 3.82
CA ASN A 365 -7.60 11.40 4.48
C ASN A 365 -8.67 12.07 5.34
N LEU A 366 -8.49 12.06 6.65
CA LEU A 366 -9.33 12.75 7.62
C LEU A 366 -8.96 14.24 7.70
N PRO A 367 -9.93 15.12 8.05
CA PRO A 367 -9.64 16.51 8.32
C PRO A 367 -8.64 16.64 9.49
N PRO A 368 -7.78 17.68 9.48
CA PRO A 368 -6.85 17.93 10.58
C PRO A 368 -7.63 18.12 11.90
N SER A 369 -7.06 17.62 13.00
CA SER A 369 -7.70 17.65 14.32
C SER A 369 -8.06 19.08 14.73
N PRO A 370 -9.27 19.35 15.25
CA PRO A 370 -9.76 20.71 15.57
C PRO A 370 -9.03 21.40 16.75
N ASN A 371 -7.99 20.80 17.33
CA ASN A 371 -7.25 21.37 18.45
C ASN A 371 -5.80 21.71 18.07
N LYS A 372 -5.61 22.88 17.45
CA LYS A 372 -4.51 23.84 17.74
C LYS A 372 -4.67 25.10 16.89
N SER A 373 -5.32 26.10 17.47
CA SER A 373 -5.12 27.51 17.13
C SER A 373 -3.65 27.91 17.35
N SER A 374 -3.07 28.60 16.37
CA SER A 374 -1.83 29.38 16.46
C SER A 374 -0.59 28.67 17.01
N ARG A 375 0.09 27.89 16.16
CA ARG A 375 1.57 27.90 16.15
C ARG A 375 2.04 28.38 14.79
N ASN A 376 2.98 29.33 14.85
CA ASN A 376 3.52 30.06 13.71
C ASN A 376 4.03 29.07 12.63
N PRO A 377 3.80 29.29 11.33
CA PRO A 377 4.30 28.43 10.24
C PRO A 377 5.84 28.35 10.10
N ARG A 378 6.60 28.80 11.12
CA ARG A 378 8.07 28.85 11.12
C ARG A 378 8.73 27.76 11.99
N ASP A 379 7.97 26.98 12.76
CA ASP A 379 8.52 25.95 13.65
C ASP A 379 8.40 24.50 13.15
N VAL A 380 7.96 24.30 11.90
CA VAL A 380 8.11 23.03 11.17
C VAL A 380 8.86 23.30 9.88
N SER A 381 10.10 23.79 10.01
CA SER A 381 11.03 23.88 8.90
C SER A 381 11.93 22.64 8.89
N ALA A 382 11.47 21.56 8.26
CA ALA A 382 12.44 20.79 7.47
C ALA A 382 12.90 21.73 6.35
N PRO A 383 14.20 22.03 6.21
CA PRO A 383 14.64 23.04 5.27
C PRO A 383 14.32 22.59 3.83
N PRO A 384 13.99 23.52 2.92
CA PRO A 384 14.21 23.26 1.50
C PRO A 384 15.70 22.98 1.34
N LEU A 385 16.06 21.85 0.72
CA LEU A 385 17.42 21.57 0.26
C LEU A 385 17.83 22.63 -0.77
N ALA A 386 18.32 23.77 -0.28
CA ALA A 386 19.05 24.76 -1.04
C ALA A 386 20.55 24.50 -0.80
N CYS A 387 21.17 23.69 -1.65
CA CYS A 387 22.62 23.68 -1.78
C CYS A 387 23.04 24.97 -2.52
N PHE A 388 23.47 25.96 -1.75
CA PHE A 388 24.24 27.09 -2.26
C PHE A 388 25.61 26.58 -2.76
N VAL A 389 25.81 26.59 -4.07
CA VAL A 389 27.14 26.39 -4.67
C VAL A 389 27.96 27.67 -4.43
N GLY A 390 29.06 27.52 -3.72
CA GLY A 390 30.05 28.57 -3.51
C GLY A 390 30.62 29.09 -4.83
N LYS A 391 30.72 30.41 -4.92
CA LYS A 391 31.26 31.19 -6.04
C LYS A 391 32.72 30.81 -6.33
N LEU A 392 32.99 30.45 -7.58
CA LEU A 392 34.24 30.79 -8.29
C LEU A 392 33.84 31.47 -9.60
N ARG A 393 34.26 32.72 -9.80
CA ARG A 393 34.18 33.46 -11.07
C ARG A 393 35.57 33.52 -11.74
N PRO A 394 35.74 34.09 -12.94
CA PRO A 394 35.53 33.42 -14.23
C PRO A 394 36.80 33.52 -15.10
N ASN A 395 36.88 32.72 -16.16
CA ASN A 395 37.51 33.05 -17.47
C ASN A 395 37.88 31.75 -18.16
N VAL A 396 37.15 31.37 -19.21
CA VAL A 396 37.68 31.13 -20.56
C VAL A 396 36.50 31.23 -21.52
N ARG A 397 36.69 32.00 -22.58
CA ARG A 397 35.78 32.32 -23.68
C ARG A 397 36.02 31.30 -24.79
N ALA A 398 35.01 30.56 -25.27
CA ALA A 398 35.07 29.90 -26.59
C ALA A 398 33.68 29.49 -27.12
N SER A 399 33.27 30.18 -28.19
CA SER A 399 32.50 29.76 -29.37
C SER A 399 31.26 28.84 -29.24
N LEU A 400 30.09 29.44 -29.48
CA LEU A 400 28.86 28.75 -29.92
C LEU A 400 28.93 28.49 -31.42
N THR A 401 28.87 27.23 -31.84
CA THR A 401 28.45 26.84 -33.20
C THR A 401 27.04 26.27 -33.15
N SER A 402 26.24 26.76 -34.08
CA SER A 402 24.80 26.56 -34.24
C SER A 402 24.46 25.14 -34.70
N ALA A 403 23.47 24.51 -34.05
CA ALA A 403 22.70 23.41 -34.63
C ALA A 403 21.22 23.81 -34.64
N ARG A 404 20.71 24.03 -35.85
CA ARG A 404 19.31 24.32 -36.22
C ARG A 404 18.39 23.18 -35.77
N LEU A 405 17.27 23.53 -35.12
CA LEU A 405 16.05 22.71 -35.08
C LEU A 405 14.87 23.58 -35.55
N LEU A 406 14.06 23.00 -36.43
CA LEU A 406 13.11 23.64 -37.33
C LEU A 406 11.79 24.08 -36.63
N PRO A 407 11.04 25.04 -37.20
CA PRO A 407 9.70 25.41 -36.72
C PRO A 407 8.65 24.36 -37.14
N GLY A 408 7.74 24.05 -36.23
CA GLY A 408 6.58 23.19 -36.48
C GLY A 408 5.65 23.77 -37.56
N THR A 409 5.33 22.93 -38.55
CA THR A 409 4.40 23.20 -39.64
C THR A 409 2.95 23.13 -39.16
N MET A 410 2.12 24.08 -39.58
CA MET A 410 0.65 23.93 -39.49
C MET A 410 0.20 22.74 -40.37
N PRO A 411 -0.87 22.00 -40.00
CA PRO A 411 -1.37 20.91 -40.84
C PRO A 411 -1.90 21.48 -42.16
N SER A 412 -1.48 20.91 -43.28
CA SER A 412 -2.05 21.24 -44.59
C SER A 412 -3.44 20.62 -44.73
N ALA A 413 -4.37 21.31 -45.39
CA ALA A 413 -5.74 20.85 -45.63
C ALA A 413 -5.83 19.45 -46.31
N GLY A 414 -4.75 18.99 -46.95
CA GLY A 414 -4.65 17.64 -47.52
C GLY A 414 -4.59 16.50 -46.49
N ASN A 415 -4.11 16.76 -45.26
CA ASN A 415 -4.00 15.74 -44.22
C ASN A 415 -5.34 15.44 -43.52
N GLU A 416 -6.24 16.42 -43.41
CA GLU A 416 -7.57 16.24 -42.82
C GLU A 416 -8.49 15.40 -43.72
N TYR A 417 -8.49 15.67 -45.03
CA TYR A 417 -9.26 14.89 -46.01
C TYR A 417 -8.81 13.42 -46.04
N ALA A 418 -7.50 13.16 -45.99
CA ALA A 418 -6.96 11.80 -45.95
C ALA A 418 -7.36 11.06 -44.66
N ALA A 419 -7.34 11.74 -43.51
CA ALA A 419 -7.80 11.17 -42.24
C ALA A 419 -9.29 10.80 -42.27
N GLU A 420 -10.12 11.63 -42.92
CA GLU A 420 -11.56 11.40 -43.06
C GLU A 420 -11.87 10.19 -43.96
N GLN A 421 -11.12 9.99 -45.05
CA GLN A 421 -11.25 8.79 -45.91
C GLN A 421 -10.89 7.51 -45.16
N LEU A 422 -9.78 7.52 -44.41
CA LEU A 422 -9.37 6.38 -43.58
C LEU A 422 -10.39 6.07 -42.47
N LYS A 423 -10.97 7.10 -41.85
CA LYS A 423 -12.07 6.94 -40.89
C LYS A 423 -13.28 6.27 -41.54
N ASN A 424 -13.68 6.69 -42.73
CA ASN A 424 -14.85 6.13 -43.42
C ASN A 424 -14.62 4.67 -43.83
N GLN A 425 -13.40 4.31 -44.26
CA GLN A 425 -13.02 2.91 -44.49
C GLN A 425 -13.06 2.11 -43.19
N GLY A 426 -12.49 2.64 -42.10
CA GLY A 426 -12.56 2.01 -40.77
C GLY A 426 -14.00 1.78 -40.30
N ASN A 427 -14.89 2.74 -40.54
CA ASN A 427 -16.32 2.60 -40.23
C ASN A 427 -16.99 1.48 -41.05
N LEU A 428 -16.59 1.29 -42.31
CA LEU A 428 -17.11 0.20 -43.16
C LEU A 428 -16.67 -1.18 -42.63
N HIS A 429 -15.37 -1.34 -42.31
CA HIS A 429 -14.85 -2.57 -41.70
C HIS A 429 -15.51 -2.84 -40.34
N PHE A 430 -15.70 -1.81 -39.52
CA PHE A 430 -16.40 -1.92 -38.25
C PHE A 430 -17.85 -2.41 -38.44
N LYS A 431 -18.56 -1.92 -39.47
CA LYS A 431 -19.92 -2.37 -39.81
C LYS A 431 -19.94 -3.84 -40.28
N ASN A 432 -18.89 -4.28 -40.94
CA ASN A 432 -18.71 -5.68 -41.39
C ASN A 432 -18.18 -6.60 -40.28
N GLN A 433 -18.08 -6.13 -39.03
CA GLN A 433 -17.54 -6.88 -37.87
C GLN A 433 -16.04 -7.24 -37.99
N GLU A 434 -15.30 -6.59 -38.89
CA GLU A 434 -13.86 -6.75 -39.09
C GLU A 434 -13.10 -5.77 -38.18
N TYR A 435 -13.11 -6.05 -36.87
CA TYR A 435 -12.69 -5.09 -35.84
C TYR A 435 -11.18 -4.82 -35.82
N GLU A 436 -10.32 -5.80 -36.15
CA GLU A 436 -8.87 -5.61 -36.25
C GLU A 436 -8.50 -4.68 -37.41
N GLN A 437 -9.12 -4.87 -38.57
CA GLN A 437 -8.90 -4.03 -39.75
C GLN A 437 -9.40 -2.60 -39.47
N ALA A 438 -10.55 -2.47 -38.80
CA ALA A 438 -11.06 -1.18 -38.36
C ALA A 438 -10.10 -0.48 -37.39
N GLU A 439 -9.55 -1.18 -36.40
CA GLU A 439 -8.56 -0.65 -35.45
C GLU A 439 -7.34 -0.07 -36.18
N GLN A 440 -6.80 -0.80 -37.15
CA GLN A 440 -5.64 -0.38 -37.93
C GLN A 440 -5.93 0.88 -38.74
N LEU A 441 -7.08 0.93 -39.43
CA LEU A 441 -7.49 2.07 -40.24
C LEU A 441 -7.74 3.32 -39.40
N TYR A 442 -8.37 3.19 -38.22
CA TYR A 442 -8.47 4.32 -37.28
C TYR A 442 -7.10 4.75 -36.75
N GLY A 443 -6.18 3.80 -36.49
CA GLY A 443 -4.80 4.11 -36.14
C GLY A 443 -4.07 4.94 -37.20
N GLN A 444 -4.25 4.59 -38.48
CA GLN A 444 -3.72 5.37 -39.61
C GLN A 444 -4.39 6.76 -39.70
N ALA A 445 -5.70 6.85 -39.49
CA ALA A 445 -6.42 8.12 -39.47
C ALA A 445 -5.89 9.06 -38.37
N ILE A 446 -5.60 8.54 -37.17
CA ILE A 446 -5.04 9.31 -36.04
C ILE A 446 -3.65 9.86 -36.38
N GLN A 447 -2.81 9.09 -37.09
CA GLN A 447 -1.49 9.58 -37.54
C GLN A 447 -1.62 10.76 -38.51
N LYS A 448 -2.70 10.83 -39.29
CA LYS A 448 -2.98 11.92 -40.23
C LYS A 448 -3.65 13.13 -39.56
N ASN A 449 -4.52 12.90 -38.59
CA ASN A 449 -5.18 13.95 -37.81
C ASN A 449 -5.31 13.55 -36.33
N SER A 450 -4.26 13.82 -35.54
CA SER A 450 -4.23 13.49 -34.11
C SER A 450 -5.06 14.42 -33.23
N LYS A 451 -5.67 15.47 -33.79
CA LYS A 451 -6.49 16.44 -33.05
C LYS A 451 -7.98 16.12 -33.06
N ASN A 452 -8.41 15.11 -33.81
CA ASN A 452 -9.83 14.74 -33.90
C ASN A 452 -10.19 13.70 -32.80
N PRO A 453 -10.99 14.09 -31.77
CA PRO A 453 -11.38 13.19 -30.66
C PRO A 453 -12.21 11.98 -31.13
N LEU A 454 -12.96 12.12 -32.23
CA LEU A 454 -13.83 11.05 -32.73
C LEU A 454 -13.04 9.84 -33.25
N LEU A 455 -11.82 10.07 -33.77
CA LEU A 455 -10.97 8.97 -34.26
C LEU A 455 -10.51 8.05 -33.11
N PHE A 456 -10.16 8.64 -31.97
CA PHE A 456 -9.85 7.89 -30.76
C PHE A 456 -11.07 7.15 -30.22
N THR A 457 -12.25 7.80 -30.21
CA THR A 457 -13.49 7.16 -29.77
C THR A 457 -13.90 5.97 -30.67
N ASN A 458 -13.72 6.09 -31.99
CA ASN A 458 -14.02 5.01 -32.93
C ASN A 458 -13.05 3.83 -32.78
N ARG A 459 -11.75 4.11 -32.57
CA ARG A 459 -10.74 3.07 -32.27
C ARG A 459 -10.99 2.40 -30.93
N ALA A 460 -11.38 3.17 -29.91
CA ALA A 460 -11.78 2.64 -28.61
C ALA A 460 -12.95 1.66 -28.75
N ASN A 461 -13.95 1.97 -29.57
CA ASN A 461 -15.09 1.08 -29.80
C ASN A 461 -14.68 -0.23 -30.50
N ALA A 462 -13.79 -0.17 -31.50
CA ALA A 462 -13.22 -1.36 -32.14
C ALA A 462 -12.45 -2.22 -31.14
N ARG A 463 -11.64 -1.60 -30.28
CA ARG A 463 -10.89 -2.27 -29.22
C ARG A 463 -11.77 -2.87 -28.13
N LEU A 464 -12.93 -2.25 -27.86
CA LEU A 464 -13.91 -2.76 -26.91
C LEU A 464 -14.51 -4.07 -27.42
N LYS A 465 -14.82 -4.16 -28.72
CA LYS A 465 -15.27 -5.41 -29.36
C LYS A 465 -14.20 -6.50 -29.46
N LEU A 466 -12.92 -6.12 -29.37
CA LEU A 466 -11.77 -7.02 -29.29
C LEU A 466 -11.31 -7.33 -27.87
N GLU A 467 -12.02 -6.84 -26.85
CA GLU A 467 -11.68 -6.99 -25.42
C GLU A 467 -10.26 -6.47 -25.05
N LYS A 468 -9.74 -5.51 -25.83
CA LYS A 468 -8.43 -4.88 -25.59
C LYS A 468 -8.56 -3.74 -24.58
N TRP A 469 -8.90 -4.07 -23.34
CA TRP A 469 -9.32 -3.11 -22.29
C TRP A 469 -8.35 -1.94 -22.06
N GLU A 470 -7.05 -2.21 -21.95
CA GLU A 470 -6.03 -1.17 -21.77
C GLU A 470 -5.96 -0.19 -22.97
N GLY A 471 -6.13 -0.72 -24.18
CA GLY A 471 -6.19 0.08 -25.40
C GLY A 471 -7.42 0.98 -25.47
N VAL A 472 -8.57 0.49 -24.97
CA VAL A 472 -9.82 1.27 -24.85
C VAL A 472 -9.61 2.44 -23.90
N ILE A 473 -9.02 2.19 -22.71
CA ILE A 473 -8.78 3.22 -21.69
C ILE A 473 -7.90 4.33 -22.25
N ASN A 474 -6.78 3.98 -22.88
CA ASN A 474 -5.85 4.96 -23.45
C ASN A 474 -6.52 5.84 -24.53
N ASP A 475 -7.30 5.23 -25.42
CA ASP A 475 -8.01 5.98 -26.46
C ASP A 475 -9.12 6.86 -25.91
N CYS A 476 -9.86 6.39 -24.90
CA CYS A 476 -10.90 7.19 -24.26
C CYS A 476 -10.29 8.39 -23.54
N LEU A 477 -9.19 8.21 -22.79
CA LEU A 477 -8.49 9.30 -22.13
C LEU A 477 -7.94 10.32 -23.13
N ALA A 478 -7.30 9.86 -24.21
CA ALA A 478 -6.82 10.73 -25.29
C ALA A 478 -7.98 11.52 -25.95
N SER A 479 -9.15 10.88 -26.15
CA SER A 479 -10.32 11.58 -26.64
C SER A 479 -10.85 12.62 -25.65
N ILE A 480 -10.80 12.35 -24.34
CA ILE A 480 -11.29 13.26 -23.29
C ILE A 480 -10.36 14.46 -23.13
N GLU A 481 -9.06 14.29 -23.30
CA GLU A 481 -8.09 15.40 -23.34
C GLU A 481 -8.37 16.39 -24.48
N LEU A 482 -8.85 15.88 -25.62
CA LEU A 482 -9.20 16.68 -26.79
C LEU A 482 -10.63 17.24 -26.71
N MET A 483 -11.57 16.50 -26.12
CA MET A 483 -12.98 16.88 -25.97
C MET A 483 -13.52 16.38 -24.63
N THR A 484 -13.56 17.30 -23.67
CA THR A 484 -13.93 17.03 -22.28
C THR A 484 -15.38 16.60 -22.08
N GLU A 485 -16.26 16.92 -23.03
CA GLU A 485 -17.70 16.60 -23.02
C GLU A 485 -18.05 15.43 -23.98
N ASN A 486 -17.15 14.47 -24.16
CA ASN A 486 -17.42 13.29 -24.99
C ASN A 486 -18.11 12.15 -24.20
N MET A 487 -19.44 12.10 -24.24
CA MET A 487 -20.23 11.05 -23.56
C MET A 487 -19.78 9.63 -23.93
N LYS A 488 -19.53 9.34 -25.21
CA LYS A 488 -19.16 7.99 -25.68
C LYS A 488 -17.80 7.56 -25.12
N ALA A 489 -16.84 8.48 -25.03
CA ALA A 489 -15.54 8.18 -24.43
C ALA A 489 -15.67 7.80 -22.95
N TYR A 490 -16.47 8.52 -22.16
CA TYR A 490 -16.73 8.14 -20.76
C TYR A 490 -17.49 6.82 -20.64
N PHE A 491 -18.43 6.54 -21.55
CA PHE A 491 -19.20 5.29 -21.56
C PHE A 491 -18.33 4.07 -21.88
N TYR A 492 -17.45 4.15 -22.87
CA TYR A 492 -16.50 3.06 -23.19
C TYR A 492 -15.42 2.92 -22.11
N LEU A 493 -14.97 4.04 -21.53
CA LEU A 493 -14.02 4.04 -20.42
C LEU A 493 -14.59 3.30 -19.20
N ALA A 494 -15.85 3.56 -18.84
CA ALA A 494 -16.53 2.89 -17.74
C ALA A 494 -16.66 1.37 -17.96
N GLN A 495 -17.02 0.94 -19.18
CA GLN A 495 -17.09 -0.48 -19.52
C GLN A 495 -15.72 -1.18 -19.40
N ALA A 496 -14.66 -0.55 -19.94
CA ALA A 496 -13.32 -1.10 -19.83
C ALA A 496 -12.83 -1.13 -18.37
N GLN A 497 -13.12 -0.10 -17.57
CA GLN A 497 -12.77 -0.04 -16.14
C GLN A 497 -13.49 -1.11 -15.30
N ILE A 498 -14.76 -1.40 -15.60
CA ILE A 498 -15.48 -2.54 -15.00
C ILE A 498 -14.80 -3.86 -15.36
N ALA A 499 -14.43 -4.06 -16.64
CA ALA A 499 -13.86 -5.31 -17.12
C ALA A 499 -12.49 -5.62 -16.48
N ILE A 500 -11.72 -4.59 -16.13
CA ILE A 500 -10.44 -4.73 -15.40
C ILE A 500 -10.60 -4.68 -13.86
N ASN A 501 -11.83 -4.80 -13.35
CA ASN A 501 -12.16 -4.82 -11.92
C ASN A 501 -11.78 -3.52 -11.16
N HIS A 502 -11.99 -2.35 -11.78
CA HIS A 502 -11.83 -1.02 -11.18
C HIS A 502 -13.19 -0.30 -11.04
N PRO A 503 -14.10 -0.75 -10.15
CA PRO A 503 -15.48 -0.27 -10.11
C PRO A 503 -15.65 1.16 -9.57
N ASN A 504 -14.67 1.69 -8.83
CA ASN A 504 -14.72 3.08 -8.33
C ASN A 504 -14.53 4.08 -9.47
N GLU A 505 -13.49 3.87 -10.29
CA GLU A 505 -13.21 4.64 -11.49
C GLU A 505 -14.32 4.45 -12.52
N ALA A 506 -14.78 3.21 -12.71
CA ALA A 506 -15.88 2.90 -13.61
C ALA A 506 -17.17 3.63 -13.22
N LEU A 507 -17.50 3.70 -11.93
CA LEU A 507 -18.67 4.44 -11.44
C LEU A 507 -18.56 5.94 -11.75
N SER A 508 -17.40 6.54 -11.52
CA SER A 508 -17.16 7.96 -11.83
C SER A 508 -17.35 8.25 -13.31
N SER A 509 -16.74 7.43 -14.17
CA SER A 509 -16.85 7.54 -15.63
C SER A 509 -18.30 7.31 -16.10
N ALA A 510 -19.01 6.32 -15.55
CA ALA A 510 -20.39 6.02 -15.89
C ALA A 510 -21.35 7.15 -15.48
N LEU A 511 -21.18 7.72 -14.29
CA LEU A 511 -21.95 8.87 -13.83
C LEU A 511 -21.72 10.10 -14.72
N ARG A 512 -20.47 10.33 -15.16
CA ARG A 512 -20.18 11.43 -16.08
C ARG A 512 -20.79 11.21 -17.46
N ALA A 513 -20.77 9.99 -17.98
CA ALA A 513 -21.47 9.63 -19.21
C ALA A 513 -22.99 9.84 -19.11
N TYR A 514 -23.58 9.47 -17.97
CA TYR A 514 -25.01 9.64 -17.70
C TYR A 514 -25.40 11.12 -17.64
N ASP A 515 -24.64 11.93 -16.90
CA ASP A 515 -24.85 13.39 -16.78
C ASP A 515 -24.79 14.09 -18.15
N LEU A 516 -23.79 13.76 -18.97
CA LEU A 516 -23.69 14.28 -20.35
C LEU A 516 -24.85 13.80 -21.24
N CYS A 517 -25.38 12.59 -21.02
CA CYS A 517 -26.52 12.06 -21.76
C CYS A 517 -27.84 12.76 -21.41
N VAL A 518 -28.07 13.05 -20.12
CA VAL A 518 -29.31 13.68 -19.63
C VAL A 518 -29.35 15.18 -19.95
N ASN A 519 -28.19 15.85 -19.93
CA ASN A 519 -28.08 17.29 -20.18
C ASN A 519 -27.89 17.66 -21.67
N SER A 520 -27.71 16.69 -22.57
CA SER A 520 -27.59 16.94 -24.01
C SER A 520 -28.96 17.23 -24.65
N SER A 521 -29.02 18.24 -25.51
CA SER A 521 -30.21 18.59 -26.32
C SER A 521 -30.67 17.44 -27.23
N GLN A 522 -29.78 16.49 -27.52
CA GLN A 522 -30.12 15.20 -28.13
C GLN A 522 -30.34 14.20 -26.99
N GLN A 523 -31.57 14.07 -26.49
CA GLN A 523 -31.96 12.97 -25.59
C GLN A 523 -31.74 11.64 -26.34
N THR A 524 -30.54 11.09 -26.26
CA THR A 524 -30.18 9.88 -27.00
C THR A 524 -30.96 8.67 -26.45
N SER A 525 -31.26 7.71 -27.32
CA SER A 525 -31.86 6.40 -27.02
C SER A 525 -31.07 5.57 -25.99
N ASN A 526 -29.90 6.04 -25.54
CA ASN A 526 -28.94 5.24 -24.77
C ASN A 526 -28.95 5.53 -23.26
N ALA A 527 -29.83 6.43 -22.79
CA ALA A 527 -29.91 6.78 -21.36
C ALA A 527 -30.19 5.56 -20.47
N ALA A 528 -31.04 4.63 -20.93
CA ALA A 528 -31.34 3.38 -20.21
C ALA A 528 -30.10 2.49 -20.11
N THR A 529 -29.34 2.34 -21.20
CA THR A 529 -28.08 1.56 -21.23
C THR A 529 -27.02 2.14 -20.32
N ILE A 530 -26.88 3.47 -20.27
CA ILE A 530 -25.92 4.14 -19.40
C ILE A 530 -26.36 4.05 -17.93
N SER A 531 -27.67 4.19 -17.64
CA SER A 531 -28.20 4.00 -16.29
C SER A 531 -27.96 2.57 -15.78
N ALA A 532 -28.20 1.56 -16.63
CA ALA A 532 -27.88 0.17 -16.31
C ALA A 532 -26.38 -0.05 -16.04
N LEU A 533 -25.48 0.62 -16.77
CA LEU A 533 -24.04 0.57 -16.50
C LEU A 533 -23.71 1.22 -15.14
N VAL A 534 -24.34 2.33 -14.77
CA VAL A 534 -24.17 2.94 -13.44
C VAL A 534 -24.61 1.98 -12.33
N THR A 535 -25.75 1.31 -12.50
CA THR A 535 -26.24 0.29 -11.57
C THR A 535 -25.23 -0.87 -11.45
N ARG A 536 -24.70 -1.36 -12.58
CA ARG A 536 -23.65 -2.40 -12.59
C ARG A 536 -22.37 -1.95 -11.87
N CYS A 537 -21.92 -0.71 -12.07
CA CYS A 537 -20.77 -0.15 -11.34
C CYS A 537 -21.03 -0.08 -9.83
N LYS A 538 -22.24 0.33 -9.43
CA LYS A 538 -22.66 0.39 -8.02
C LYS A 538 -22.70 -1.01 -7.38
N LYS A 539 -23.24 -2.00 -8.08
CA LYS A 539 -23.26 -3.41 -7.66
C LYS A 539 -21.84 -3.95 -7.51
N ALA A 540 -20.99 -3.84 -8.52
CA ALA A 540 -19.59 -4.29 -8.45
C ALA A 540 -18.80 -3.65 -7.30
N LYS A 541 -19.04 -2.36 -7.03
CA LYS A 541 -18.45 -1.65 -5.88
C LYS A 541 -18.97 -2.19 -4.54
N TRP A 542 -20.25 -2.53 -4.46
CA TRP A 542 -20.85 -3.17 -3.30
C TRP A 542 -20.30 -4.60 -3.09
N ASP A 543 -20.23 -5.41 -4.15
CA ASP A 543 -19.71 -6.79 -4.09
C ASP A 543 -18.28 -6.86 -3.53
N ILE A 544 -17.43 -5.89 -3.87
CA ILE A 544 -16.08 -5.78 -3.30
C ILE A 544 -16.15 -5.46 -1.80
N ARG A 545 -16.95 -4.47 -1.40
CA ARG A 545 -17.12 -4.10 0.01
C ARG A 545 -17.70 -5.23 0.84
N GLU A 546 -18.61 -6.01 0.25
CA GLU A 546 -19.26 -7.13 0.90
C GLU A 546 -18.30 -8.32 1.05
N ARG A 547 -17.54 -8.65 0.00
CA ARG A 547 -16.43 -9.60 0.11
C ARG A 547 -15.41 -9.19 1.17
N ASP A 548 -15.02 -7.93 1.21
CA ASP A 548 -14.09 -7.42 2.24
C ASP A 548 -14.72 -7.42 3.64
N ARG A 549 -16.04 -7.20 3.78
CA ARG A 549 -16.79 -7.31 5.05
C ARG A 549 -16.76 -8.73 5.58
N ILE A 550 -17.02 -9.72 4.72
CA ILE A 550 -17.00 -11.14 5.05
C ILE A 550 -15.56 -11.54 5.45
N ARG A 551 -14.58 -11.14 4.63
CA ARG A 551 -13.15 -11.46 4.84
C ARG A 551 -12.55 -10.86 6.12
N ARG A 552 -13.03 -9.69 6.55
CA ARG A 552 -12.52 -8.98 7.73
C ARG A 552 -13.06 -9.50 9.07
N ARG A 553 -14.12 -10.32 9.11
CA ARG A 553 -14.94 -10.43 10.34
C ARG A 553 -14.92 -11.70 11.17
N LYS A 554 -14.44 -12.87 10.73
CA LYS A 554 -14.37 -14.06 11.62
C LYS A 554 -13.26 -15.02 11.20
N GLY A 555 -12.23 -15.19 12.04
CA GLY A 555 -11.14 -16.15 11.82
C GLY A 555 -11.65 -17.57 11.52
N LEU A 556 -12.67 -18.04 12.25
CA LEU A 556 -13.19 -19.39 12.09
C LEU A 556 -14.04 -19.59 10.81
N LEU A 557 -14.94 -18.67 10.46
CA LEU A 557 -15.75 -18.80 9.25
C LEU A 557 -14.87 -18.73 8.00
N ALA A 558 -13.90 -17.80 7.97
CA ALA A 558 -12.96 -17.68 6.87
C ALA A 558 -12.02 -18.89 6.76
N GLU A 559 -11.55 -19.45 7.89
CA GLU A 559 -10.77 -20.70 7.90
C GLU A 559 -11.59 -21.89 7.37
N LEU A 560 -12.87 -21.99 7.74
CA LEU A 560 -13.76 -23.07 7.27
C LEU A 560 -14.11 -22.92 5.79
N GLU A 561 -14.42 -21.70 5.32
CA GLU A 561 -14.63 -21.43 3.88
C GLU A 561 -13.36 -21.71 3.08
N THR A 562 -12.19 -21.24 3.54
CA THR A 562 -10.89 -21.52 2.88
C THR A 562 -10.61 -23.02 2.85
N SER A 563 -10.95 -23.74 3.92
CA SER A 563 -10.81 -25.21 3.97
C SER A 563 -11.74 -25.90 2.98
N LEU A 564 -13.00 -25.44 2.84
CA LEU A 564 -13.95 -25.96 1.84
C LEU A 564 -13.47 -25.67 0.42
N GLU A 565 -12.97 -24.47 0.15
CA GLU A 565 -12.42 -24.09 -1.17
C GLU A 565 -11.18 -24.92 -1.53
N THR A 566 -10.29 -25.16 -0.54
CA THR A 566 -9.10 -25.99 -0.74
C THR A 566 -9.47 -27.43 -1.03
N GLN A 567 -10.47 -27.96 -0.33
CA GLN A 567 -10.98 -29.31 -0.57
C GLN A 567 -11.64 -29.43 -1.95
N HIS A 568 -12.55 -28.51 -2.29
CA HIS A 568 -13.21 -28.47 -3.60
C HIS A 568 -12.18 -28.41 -4.74
N LYS A 569 -11.15 -27.58 -4.60
CA LYS A 569 -10.07 -27.51 -5.58
C LYS A 569 -9.30 -28.83 -5.70
N ALA A 570 -8.94 -29.46 -4.59
CA ALA A 570 -8.25 -30.75 -4.61
C ALA A 570 -9.09 -31.85 -5.28
N ASP A 571 -10.40 -31.83 -5.06
CA ASP A 571 -11.34 -32.78 -5.66
C ASP A 571 -11.47 -32.55 -7.18
N MET A 572 -11.58 -31.30 -7.62
CA MET A 572 -11.61 -30.93 -9.04
C MET A 572 -10.31 -31.30 -9.76
N ASP A 573 -9.16 -30.99 -9.15
CA ASP A 573 -7.83 -31.34 -9.66
C ASP A 573 -7.66 -32.88 -9.74
N GLY A 574 -8.27 -33.62 -8.81
CA GLY A 574 -8.29 -35.08 -8.81
C GLY A 574 -9.10 -35.67 -9.98
N ILE A 575 -10.24 -35.07 -10.33
CA ILE A 575 -11.01 -35.48 -11.52
C ILE A 575 -10.22 -35.17 -12.80
N ASP A 576 -9.58 -34.01 -12.88
CA ASP A 576 -8.76 -33.64 -14.04
C ASP A 576 -7.59 -34.60 -14.23
N ALA A 577 -6.91 -35.00 -13.15
CA ALA A 577 -5.85 -36.00 -13.20
C ALA A 577 -6.36 -37.38 -13.69
N ARG A 578 -7.53 -37.82 -13.25
CA ARG A 578 -8.16 -39.09 -13.71
C ARG A 578 -8.59 -39.02 -15.18
N LEU A 579 -9.06 -37.86 -15.63
CA LEU A 579 -9.42 -37.62 -17.04
C LEU A 579 -8.18 -37.62 -17.94
N GLU A 580 -7.08 -37.00 -17.50
CA GLU A 580 -5.79 -36.99 -18.21
C GLU A 580 -5.14 -38.38 -18.24
N ALA A 581 -5.28 -39.16 -17.17
CA ALA A 581 -4.83 -40.55 -17.10
C ALA A 581 -5.69 -41.51 -17.95
N GLY A 582 -6.83 -41.06 -18.47
CA GLY A 582 -7.77 -41.87 -19.25
C GLY A 582 -8.55 -42.88 -18.42
N GLU A 583 -8.63 -42.69 -17.11
CA GLU A 583 -9.34 -43.57 -16.17
C GLU A 583 -10.86 -43.33 -16.17
N ILE A 584 -11.29 -42.13 -16.57
CA ILE A 584 -12.70 -41.73 -16.69
C ILE A 584 -13.00 -41.04 -18.03
N GLY A 585 -14.25 -41.13 -18.49
CA GLY A 585 -14.71 -40.48 -19.71
C GLY A 585 -15.00 -38.98 -19.56
N ARG A 586 -15.05 -38.22 -20.66
CA ARG A 586 -15.38 -36.77 -20.62
C ARG A 586 -16.77 -36.46 -20.05
N VAL A 587 -17.75 -37.32 -20.30
CA VAL A 587 -19.13 -37.14 -19.81
C VAL A 587 -19.20 -37.42 -18.31
N GLU A 588 -18.59 -38.53 -17.88
CA GLU A 588 -18.46 -38.90 -16.46
C GLU A 588 -17.69 -37.84 -15.65
N ALA A 589 -16.59 -37.30 -16.20
CA ALA A 589 -15.86 -36.21 -15.57
C ALA A 589 -16.68 -34.90 -15.48
N MET A 590 -17.59 -34.62 -16.42
CA MET A 590 -18.47 -33.45 -16.33
C MET A 590 -19.54 -33.64 -15.25
N GLU A 591 -20.15 -34.82 -15.18
CA GLU A 591 -21.15 -35.14 -14.16
C GLU A 591 -20.54 -35.12 -12.74
N GLU A 592 -19.39 -35.76 -12.55
CA GLU A 592 -18.70 -35.80 -11.26
C GLU A 592 -18.25 -34.40 -10.80
N LYS A 593 -17.79 -33.55 -11.72
CA LYS A 593 -17.48 -32.14 -11.43
C LYS A 593 -18.71 -31.34 -11.04
N GLN A 594 -19.85 -31.59 -11.67
CA GLN A 594 -21.10 -30.91 -11.37
C GLN A 594 -21.63 -31.32 -9.98
N ASP A 595 -21.53 -32.60 -9.63
CA ASP A 595 -21.93 -33.12 -8.31
C ASP A 595 -21.06 -32.52 -7.20
N ILE A 596 -19.73 -32.51 -7.37
CA ILE A 596 -18.80 -31.93 -6.39
C ILE A 596 -19.00 -30.42 -6.22
N ARG A 597 -19.33 -29.73 -7.32
CA ARG A 597 -19.66 -28.31 -7.28
C ARG A 597 -20.93 -28.05 -6.48
N THR A 598 -21.98 -28.81 -6.77
CA THR A 598 -23.28 -28.69 -6.08
C THR A 598 -23.12 -28.99 -4.58
N GLU A 599 -22.34 -30.01 -4.23
CA GLU A 599 -22.06 -30.35 -2.83
C GLU A 599 -21.24 -29.27 -2.11
N PHE A 600 -20.25 -28.67 -2.79
CA PHE A 600 -19.47 -27.56 -2.26
C PHE A 600 -20.33 -26.31 -2.00
N GLU A 601 -21.20 -25.96 -2.95
CA GLU A 601 -22.14 -24.84 -2.83
C GLU A 601 -23.08 -25.05 -1.65
N GLN A 602 -23.67 -26.24 -1.53
CA GLN A 602 -24.56 -26.57 -0.41
C GLN A 602 -23.83 -26.53 0.95
N LYS A 603 -22.62 -27.08 1.05
CA LYS A 603 -21.80 -27.02 2.28
C LYS A 603 -21.43 -25.60 2.68
N ARG A 604 -21.11 -24.75 1.70
CA ARG A 604 -20.79 -23.34 1.92
C ARG A 604 -22.02 -22.59 2.45
N ASP A 605 -23.20 -22.85 1.88
CA ASP A 605 -24.42 -22.13 2.23
C ASP A 605 -24.97 -22.60 3.58
N ASP A 606 -24.89 -23.90 3.89
CA ASP A 606 -25.18 -24.45 5.21
C ASP A 606 -24.26 -23.84 6.29
N LEU A 607 -22.96 -23.72 5.99
CA LEU A 607 -21.98 -23.10 6.87
C LEU A 607 -22.34 -21.63 7.13
N ARG A 608 -22.64 -20.86 6.09
CA ARG A 608 -23.05 -19.46 6.21
C ARG A 608 -24.34 -19.31 7.01
N THR A 609 -25.32 -20.17 6.76
CA THR A 609 -26.61 -20.17 7.46
C THR A 609 -26.44 -20.49 8.94
N ALA A 610 -25.64 -21.51 9.29
CA ALA A 610 -25.36 -21.87 10.67
C ALA A 610 -24.67 -20.74 11.45
N PHE A 611 -23.72 -20.05 10.82
CA PHE A 611 -23.08 -18.88 11.43
C PHE A 611 -24.05 -17.70 11.53
N ALA A 612 -24.92 -17.47 10.55
CA ALA A 612 -25.93 -16.42 10.58
C ALA A 612 -26.94 -16.61 11.71
N LEU A 613 -27.38 -17.84 11.97
CA LEU A 613 -28.25 -18.17 13.11
C LEU A 613 -27.59 -17.89 14.47
N SER A 614 -26.26 -18.02 14.56
CA SER A 614 -25.51 -17.81 15.81
C SER A 614 -25.26 -16.33 16.15
N ASP A 615 -25.36 -15.43 15.17
CA ASP A 615 -25.05 -14.00 15.31
C ASP A 615 -25.89 -13.16 14.33
N PRO A 616 -27.21 -13.11 14.53
CA PRO A 616 -28.15 -12.52 13.57
C PRO A 616 -27.92 -11.01 13.37
N GLU A 617 -27.58 -10.25 14.42
CA GLU A 617 -27.33 -8.80 14.32
C GLU A 617 -26.20 -8.42 13.35
N ASN A 618 -25.25 -9.34 13.11
CA ASN A 618 -24.05 -9.09 12.31
C ASN A 618 -23.99 -9.86 10.98
N LEU A 619 -24.78 -10.94 10.84
CA LEU A 619 -24.69 -11.89 9.72
C LEU A 619 -26.00 -12.07 8.94
N GLU A 620 -27.09 -11.42 9.32
CA GLU A 620 -28.34 -11.45 8.55
C GLU A 620 -28.19 -10.72 7.19
N ILE A 621 -28.76 -11.34 6.15
CA ILE A 621 -28.87 -10.77 4.80
C ILE A 621 -29.79 -9.55 4.89
N ARG A 622 -29.34 -8.39 4.42
CA ARG A 622 -30.09 -7.14 4.53
C ARG A 622 -30.84 -6.85 3.24
N GLU A 623 -32.17 -6.91 3.31
CA GLU A 623 -33.04 -6.63 2.17
C GLU A 623 -33.10 -5.13 1.84
N VAL A 624 -33.20 -4.82 0.54
CA VAL A 624 -33.41 -3.46 0.07
C VAL A 624 -34.89 -3.10 0.26
N PRO A 625 -35.23 -1.99 0.94
CA PRO A 625 -36.63 -1.58 1.08
C PRO A 625 -37.31 -1.36 -0.27
N ASP A 626 -38.52 -1.90 -0.44
CA ASP A 626 -39.32 -1.84 -1.67
C ASP A 626 -39.43 -0.45 -2.29
N TYR A 627 -39.49 0.59 -1.47
CA TYR A 627 -39.66 1.96 -1.94
C TYR A 627 -38.43 2.53 -2.66
N LEU A 628 -37.27 1.89 -2.56
CA LEU A 628 -36.04 2.24 -3.29
C LEU A 628 -35.90 1.51 -4.63
N ILE A 629 -36.74 0.50 -4.88
CA ILE A 629 -36.68 -0.38 -6.03
C ILE A 629 -37.54 0.18 -7.17
N ASP A 630 -36.98 0.23 -8.38
CA ASP A 630 -37.72 0.66 -9.56
C ASP A 630 -38.76 -0.40 -9.97
N GLY A 631 -40.00 0.01 -10.21
CA GLY A 631 -41.08 -0.90 -10.62
C GLY A 631 -40.96 -1.42 -12.06
N ILE A 632 -39.98 -0.95 -12.84
CA ILE A 632 -39.70 -1.42 -14.21
C ILE A 632 -38.45 -2.31 -14.23
N THR A 633 -37.34 -1.84 -13.65
CA THR A 633 -36.07 -2.60 -13.68
C THR A 633 -35.86 -3.54 -12.51
N PHE A 634 -36.65 -3.43 -11.43
CA PHE A 634 -36.45 -4.18 -10.18
C PHE A 634 -35.06 -4.00 -9.56
N GLU A 635 -34.43 -2.85 -9.82
CA GLU A 635 -33.11 -2.47 -9.31
C GLU A 635 -33.22 -1.21 -8.45
N VAL A 636 -32.18 -0.93 -7.63
CA VAL A 636 -32.13 0.33 -6.86
C VAL A 636 -32.11 1.51 -7.82
N MET A 637 -33.05 2.44 -7.65
CA MET A 637 -33.14 3.65 -8.48
C MET A 637 -31.88 4.53 -8.34
N ASN A 638 -31.30 4.96 -9.46
CA ASN A 638 -30.15 5.86 -9.50
C ASN A 638 -30.57 7.33 -9.66
N ASP A 639 -31.57 7.59 -10.49
CA ASP A 639 -32.09 8.91 -10.78
C ASP A 639 -33.63 8.89 -10.77
N PRO A 640 -34.26 8.75 -9.59
CA PRO A 640 -35.70 8.59 -9.50
C PRO A 640 -36.46 9.85 -9.92
N VAL A 641 -37.55 9.64 -10.65
CA VAL A 641 -38.56 10.64 -10.98
C VAL A 641 -39.91 10.21 -10.45
N VAL A 642 -40.70 11.17 -9.97
CA VAL A 642 -42.05 10.95 -9.48
C VAL A 642 -43.07 11.37 -10.53
N THR A 643 -44.09 10.53 -10.75
CA THR A 643 -45.23 10.82 -11.60
C THR A 643 -46.24 11.70 -10.88
N LYS A 644 -47.22 12.26 -11.59
CA LYS A 644 -48.30 13.08 -11.00
C LYS A 644 -49.13 12.34 -9.94
N ASN A 645 -49.08 11.00 -9.94
CA ASN A 645 -49.79 10.15 -8.99
C ASN A 645 -48.92 9.75 -7.77
N GLY A 646 -47.72 10.30 -7.65
CA GLY A 646 -46.83 10.04 -6.51
C GLY A 646 -45.99 8.77 -6.61
N ARG A 647 -46.04 8.02 -7.72
CA ARG A 647 -45.19 6.85 -7.94
C ARG A 647 -43.82 7.26 -8.47
N SER A 648 -42.77 6.60 -7.99
CA SER A 648 -41.40 6.86 -8.45
C SER A 648 -40.89 5.75 -9.35
N TYR A 649 -40.16 6.15 -10.39
CA TYR A 649 -39.50 5.24 -11.33
C TYR A 649 -38.08 5.76 -11.63
N GLU A 650 -37.19 4.89 -12.09
CA GLU A 650 -35.91 5.31 -12.67
C GLU A 650 -36.14 6.16 -13.92
N ARG A 651 -35.55 7.37 -13.98
CA ARG A 651 -35.81 8.33 -15.07
C ARG A 651 -35.59 7.74 -16.45
N ALA A 652 -34.50 7.02 -16.63
CA ALA A 652 -34.10 6.52 -17.94
C ALA A 652 -35.12 5.50 -18.49
N THR A 653 -35.68 4.66 -17.63
CA THR A 653 -36.56 3.55 -18.02
C THR A 653 -38.00 4.03 -18.24
N ILE A 654 -38.51 4.91 -17.38
CA ILE A 654 -39.84 5.49 -17.56
C ILE A 654 -39.91 6.39 -18.81
N ILE A 655 -38.85 7.14 -19.12
CA ILE A 655 -38.80 7.93 -20.36
C ILE A 655 -38.87 7.02 -21.59
N GLU A 656 -38.14 5.89 -21.57
CA GLU A 656 -38.17 4.93 -22.68
C GLU A 656 -39.54 4.25 -22.81
N HIS A 657 -40.19 3.88 -21.71
CA HIS A 657 -41.58 3.43 -21.72
C HIS A 657 -42.51 4.46 -22.35
N LEU A 658 -42.42 5.72 -21.91
CA LEU A 658 -43.30 6.81 -22.37
C LEU A 658 -43.12 7.19 -23.84
N LYS A 659 -41.96 6.88 -24.45
CA LYS A 659 -41.77 6.99 -25.91
C LYS A 659 -42.56 5.92 -26.68
N ARG A 660 -42.82 4.76 -26.07
CA ARG A 660 -43.54 3.63 -26.69
C ARG A 660 -45.03 3.65 -26.35
N SER A 661 -45.36 4.00 -25.11
CA SER A 661 -46.74 4.06 -24.60
C SER A 661 -46.91 5.27 -23.67
N ALA A 662 -47.83 6.18 -23.98
CA ALA A 662 -48.07 7.41 -23.22
C ALA A 662 -48.93 7.17 -21.95
N THR A 663 -48.58 6.16 -21.17
CA THR A 663 -49.33 5.71 -19.97
C THR A 663 -48.37 5.40 -18.82
N ASP A 664 -48.83 5.53 -17.58
CA ASP A 664 -48.10 5.01 -16.41
C ASP A 664 -48.04 3.46 -16.49
N PRO A 665 -46.86 2.84 -16.34
CA PRO A 665 -46.70 1.39 -16.48
C PRO A 665 -47.60 0.57 -15.54
N LEU A 666 -47.91 1.10 -14.35
CA LEU A 666 -48.60 0.38 -13.30
C LEU A 666 -50.06 0.82 -13.13
N THR A 667 -50.42 2.11 -13.29
CA THR A 667 -51.84 2.54 -13.24
C THR A 667 -52.53 2.51 -14.60
N ARG A 668 -51.78 2.47 -15.71
CA ARG A 668 -52.27 2.61 -17.10
C ARG A 668 -52.95 3.95 -17.40
N GLU A 669 -52.83 4.94 -16.52
CA GLU A 669 -53.37 6.28 -16.75
C GLU A 669 -52.49 7.10 -17.70
N PRO A 670 -53.05 8.08 -18.44
CA PRO A 670 -52.26 8.91 -19.36
C PRO A 670 -51.14 9.66 -18.63
N LEU A 671 -49.91 9.51 -19.11
CA LEU A 671 -48.71 10.14 -18.55
C LEU A 671 -47.78 10.59 -19.68
N THR A 672 -47.20 11.78 -19.53
CA THR A 672 -46.27 12.36 -20.50
C THR A 672 -44.93 12.68 -19.85
N ILE A 673 -43.85 12.73 -20.64
CA ILE A 673 -42.48 13.00 -20.15
C ILE A 673 -42.40 14.33 -19.38
N LYS A 674 -43.19 15.34 -19.78
CA LYS A 674 -43.21 16.66 -19.14
C LYS A 674 -43.84 16.67 -17.75
N GLU A 675 -44.63 15.64 -17.43
CA GLU A 675 -45.28 15.50 -16.12
C GLU A 675 -44.38 14.82 -15.08
N LEU A 676 -43.23 14.28 -15.50
CA LEU A 676 -42.24 13.67 -14.61
C LEU A 676 -41.47 14.75 -13.85
N ARG A 677 -41.37 14.61 -12.53
CA ARG A 677 -40.62 15.52 -11.66
C ARG A 677 -39.45 14.79 -11.01
N PRO A 678 -38.23 15.36 -10.91
CA PRO A 678 -37.14 14.76 -10.15
C PRO A 678 -37.54 14.51 -8.70
N ASN A 679 -37.28 13.30 -8.17
CA ASN A 679 -37.52 12.98 -6.77
C ASN A 679 -36.19 13.04 -5.99
N ILE A 680 -35.78 14.25 -5.62
CA ILE A 680 -34.48 14.51 -4.97
C ILE A 680 -34.38 13.78 -3.62
N ALA A 681 -35.46 13.79 -2.83
CA ALA A 681 -35.49 13.11 -1.53
C ALA A 681 -35.29 11.60 -1.67
N LEU A 682 -35.95 10.96 -2.64
CA LEU A 682 -35.75 9.53 -2.90
C LEU A 682 -34.36 9.23 -3.46
N LYS A 683 -33.80 10.13 -4.27
CA LYS A 683 -32.42 10.01 -4.76
C LYS A 683 -31.39 10.08 -3.62
N GLU A 684 -31.59 10.99 -2.68
CA GLU A 684 -30.79 11.06 -1.45
C GLU A 684 -30.98 9.81 -0.60
N ALA A 685 -32.21 9.30 -0.44
CA ALA A 685 -32.48 8.07 0.27
C ALA A 685 -31.82 6.84 -0.39
N CYS A 686 -31.86 6.71 -1.72
CA CYS A 686 -31.13 5.67 -2.45
C CYS A 686 -29.61 5.80 -2.23
N THR A 687 -29.07 7.02 -2.29
CA THR A 687 -27.63 7.27 -2.11
C THR A 687 -27.21 6.96 -0.68
N GLU A 688 -27.97 7.45 0.30
CA GLU A 688 -27.77 7.20 1.72
C GLU A 688 -27.89 5.71 2.02
N PHE A 689 -28.87 5.00 1.46
CA PHE A 689 -28.99 3.56 1.59
C PHE A 689 -27.74 2.86 1.05
N MET A 690 -27.27 3.25 -0.14
CA MET A 690 -26.05 2.68 -0.74
C MET A 690 -24.75 3.03 0.02
N GLU A 691 -24.73 4.13 0.78
CA GLU A 691 -23.59 4.57 1.59
C GLU A 691 -23.61 4.02 3.02
N LYS A 692 -24.80 3.93 3.64
CA LYS A 692 -25.01 3.54 5.05
C LYS A 692 -25.38 2.07 5.23
N ASN A 693 -26.15 1.49 4.30
CA ASN A 693 -26.59 0.10 4.36
C ASN A 693 -25.75 -0.82 3.45
N LYS A 694 -25.67 -2.08 3.85
CA LYS A 694 -24.74 -3.09 3.33
C LYS A 694 -25.48 -4.25 2.64
N GLY A 695 -26.48 -3.96 1.81
CA GLY A 695 -27.27 -4.96 1.06
C GLY A 695 -27.49 -4.53 -0.40
N TRP A 696 -27.72 -5.50 -1.29
CA TRP A 696 -28.13 -5.29 -2.69
C TRP A 696 -29.42 -6.09 -2.98
N VAL A 697 -30.16 -5.74 -4.05
CA VAL A 697 -31.54 -6.22 -4.30
C VAL A 697 -31.61 -7.73 -4.60
N TYR A 698 -30.66 -8.28 -5.36
CA TYR A 698 -30.55 -9.71 -5.65
C TYR A 698 -29.08 -10.15 -5.84
N GLU A 699 -28.72 -11.31 -5.27
CA GLU A 699 -27.58 -12.11 -5.73
C GLU A 699 -28.05 -12.85 -7.00
N CYS A 700 -27.45 -12.55 -8.15
CA CYS A 700 -27.56 -13.43 -9.30
C CYS A 700 -26.25 -14.20 -9.31
N GLU A 701 -26.30 -15.50 -9.02
CA GLU A 701 -25.18 -16.38 -9.27
C GLU A 701 -24.95 -16.48 -10.80
N ASP A 702 -23.69 -16.45 -11.20
CA ASP A 702 -23.30 -16.57 -12.59
C ASP A 702 -23.70 -17.96 -13.12
N GLY A 703 -24.86 -18.07 -13.80
CA GLY A 703 -25.16 -19.21 -14.68
C GLY A 703 -26.54 -19.86 -14.61
N GLU A 704 -27.47 -19.45 -13.74
CA GLU A 704 -28.82 -20.04 -13.75
C GLU A 704 -29.74 -19.45 -14.83
N MET A 705 -30.37 -20.34 -15.60
CA MET A 705 -31.52 -20.05 -16.45
C MET A 705 -32.77 -20.35 -15.61
N ASP A 706 -33.52 -19.31 -15.24
CA ASP A 706 -34.77 -19.48 -14.48
C ASP A 706 -35.77 -20.33 -15.28
N SER A 707 -36.33 -21.36 -14.63
CA SER A 707 -37.20 -22.37 -15.25
C SER A 707 -38.67 -21.93 -15.34
N ASP A 708 -39.04 -20.76 -14.79
CA ASP A 708 -40.37 -20.17 -14.96
C ASP A 708 -40.45 -19.35 -16.29
N PRO A 709 -41.27 -19.79 -17.26
CA PRO A 709 -41.36 -19.15 -18.58
C PRO A 709 -41.88 -17.70 -18.57
N ARG A 710 -42.35 -17.19 -17.42
CA ARG A 710 -42.70 -15.78 -17.25
C ARG A 710 -41.49 -14.87 -17.01
N TRP A 711 -40.34 -15.41 -16.63
CA TRP A 711 -39.15 -14.64 -16.24
C TRP A 711 -37.92 -14.92 -17.14
N ALA A 712 -38.05 -15.81 -18.12
CA ALA A 712 -36.97 -16.21 -19.04
C ALA A 712 -36.36 -15.06 -19.87
N HIS A 713 -37.01 -13.91 -20.00
CA HIS A 713 -36.52 -12.74 -20.74
C HIS A 713 -35.63 -11.80 -19.90
N LEU A 714 -35.37 -12.15 -18.64
CA LEU A 714 -34.57 -11.37 -17.69
C LEU A 714 -33.17 -11.95 -17.42
N SER A 715 -32.71 -12.93 -18.20
CA SER A 715 -31.34 -13.43 -18.05
C SER A 715 -30.30 -12.33 -18.34
N CYS A 716 -29.38 -12.14 -17.38
CA CYS A 716 -28.27 -11.21 -17.44
C CYS A 716 -27.46 -11.42 -18.73
N GLY A 717 -27.62 -10.50 -19.69
CA GLY A 717 -26.74 -10.27 -20.83
C GLY A 717 -26.15 -11.50 -21.53
N ARG A 718 -26.95 -12.22 -22.34
CA ARG A 718 -26.46 -12.64 -23.65
C ARG A 718 -26.78 -11.56 -24.66
N GLU A 719 -25.78 -11.20 -25.47
CA GLU A 719 -25.99 -10.48 -26.72
C GLU A 719 -26.81 -11.38 -27.65
N ASP A 720 -28.14 -11.33 -27.57
CA ASP A 720 -28.96 -11.72 -28.72
C ASP A 720 -29.00 -10.51 -29.66
N PHE A 721 -28.01 -10.49 -30.57
CA PHE A 721 -28.19 -9.85 -31.86
C PHE A 721 -29.26 -10.66 -32.61
N GLU A 722 -30.51 -10.20 -32.57
CA GLU A 722 -31.47 -10.54 -33.61
C GLU A 722 -31.80 -9.30 -34.43
N GLU A 723 -31.65 -9.49 -35.74
CA GLU A 723 -31.90 -8.56 -36.83
C GLU A 723 -33.34 -8.04 -36.83
N THR A 724 -33.50 -6.72 -36.96
CA THR A 724 -34.40 -6.09 -37.96
C THR A 724 -33.90 -4.69 -38.31
#